data_AF-A0A9P4MKI0-F1
#
_entry.id   AF-A0A9P4MKI0-F1
#
_cell.length_a   1.000
_cell.length_b   1.000
_cell.length_c   1.000
_cell.angle_alpha   90.00
_cell.angle_beta   90.00
_cell.angle_gamma   90.00
#
_symmetry.space_group_name_H-M   'P 1'
#
loop_
_entity.id
_entity.type
_entity.pdbx_description
1 polymer ?
#
loop_
_entity_poly.entity_id
_entity_poly.type
_entity_poly.pdbx_seq_one_letter_code
_entity_poly.pdbx_strand_id
1 'polypeptide(L)'
;MKSTVWRSLSLLLLFTWLRLCLAQDAATSSHLDTRYDDTNARSRDDSDQAFVTNDGDESVQNALKLLGRIQPPKLSLDRLSKHKGFLGSTITYAQEAFRLLFLNAPSQTEFTTDTASSRPAKLSSPLAKAVKLLEGAASNHHNPNALWLLAELNFHGNYSHPRNYSTAFSYYNRLADLNGNASAQHMLGFMYATGLGGAVEQDQARALLYHTFAAEQGDIKSQMTVAYRHHVGIGTPRNCNQAVKYYRQVAKKSVEFYKSGPPGGHVLIKNAYRIADETGGFYGEGASVVSAGANARTGGPGSDVYADITDVLEYLDLQSRKGDLRASFNLAKLYYDGTRGLDRDMRQAKALFMQIARMFWKQDGKTKADVSSSVEKLAPRAAGFLGRMFLRGEGTRQSYEKAQLWFKRGIAYGDVLSQYSMGVMYMHGLGVPQDPIKASNFLASAADSNMAVAQTDLGVLFLDQGQVAIARTYFELAIRSGHIEAYYYLAEISDQGLGRERSCGMAAAYYKIAAEMAEVVHSSFIEANEAYETGDSQKALVAWMMAAEQGFENAQANVAWLLDQTKPLYSIRALLSYAIPFVTQKAISATDATLSLIYYTRSARQQNLDSLIKAGDYHLLGLGTTPNSSHIEPSAASSDASTPSSSPPALLNPSPENAAACYQAAYESMRSAQAMWNLGWMHETGTGVEQDYHLAKRYYDLALETNKEAYLPVTLSLYKLRLRSWWNDISHGGVRGIGSDDAPKRKLSFWEFVARFLAANREMEEGQEGVGEAADLAAHGGAGLDDDEFEDRAGEQQRRQQARERGYEEGDDAAAGGEYLANEEMDEGILESLSIILLAGLLAGLVWWRQQRVQRGREEQGQVQGQGQVWPAPDDPDFAPWNAPGGVGH
;
A
#
# COMPACT_ATOMS: atom_id res chain seq x y z
N MET A 1 -3.76 16.80 55.65
CA MET A 1 -5.02 16.35 55.00
C MET A 1 -5.36 17.07 53.67
N LYS A 2 -4.63 18.09 53.19
CA LYS A 2 -4.98 18.80 51.93
C LYS A 2 -4.31 18.27 50.64
N SER A 3 -3.25 17.47 50.71
CA SER A 3 -2.51 16.99 49.50
C SER A 3 -3.01 15.64 48.95
N THR A 4 -3.62 14.80 49.79
CA THR A 4 -4.18 13.51 49.36
C THR A 4 -5.50 13.69 48.61
N VAL A 5 -6.29 14.70 49.00
CA VAL A 5 -7.59 15.01 48.38
C VAL A 5 -7.44 15.42 46.91
N TRP A 6 -6.40 16.20 46.57
CA TRP A 6 -6.15 16.63 45.18
C TRP A 6 -5.71 15.47 44.28
N ARG A 7 -4.86 14.55 44.76
CA ARG A 7 -4.46 13.36 43.98
C ARG A 7 -5.63 12.39 43.76
N SER A 8 -6.50 12.23 44.75
CA SER A 8 -7.74 11.45 44.57
C SER A 8 -8.73 12.14 43.63
N LEU A 9 -8.82 13.48 43.64
CA LEU A 9 -9.71 14.21 42.73
C LEU A 9 -9.27 14.09 41.26
N SER A 10 -7.95 14.14 41.00
CA SER A 10 -7.39 13.94 39.66
C SER A 10 -7.65 12.53 39.13
N LEU A 11 -7.49 11.51 39.99
CA LEU A 11 -7.79 10.12 39.64
C LEU A 11 -9.30 9.90 39.42
N LEU A 12 -10.14 10.53 40.24
CA LEU A 12 -11.60 10.40 40.13
C LEU A 12 -12.12 11.12 38.88
N LEU A 13 -11.53 12.27 38.51
CA LEU A 13 -11.77 12.95 37.23
C LEU A 13 -11.27 12.14 36.04
N LEU A 14 -10.12 11.46 36.15
CA LEU A 14 -9.62 10.57 35.12
C LEU A 14 -10.55 9.35 34.93
N PHE A 15 -11.06 8.78 36.02
CA PHE A 15 -12.00 7.65 35.99
C PHE A 15 -13.40 8.05 35.49
N THR A 16 -13.89 9.25 35.81
CA THR A 16 -15.15 9.76 35.27
C THR A 16 -15.03 10.13 33.81
N TRP A 17 -13.88 10.67 33.38
CA TRP A 17 -13.57 10.93 31.97
C TRP A 17 -13.45 9.63 31.16
N LEU A 18 -12.78 8.59 31.69
CA LEU A 18 -12.74 7.24 31.13
C LEU A 18 -14.13 6.59 31.03
N ARG A 19 -15.01 6.81 32.01
CA ARG A 19 -16.41 6.35 31.95
C ARG A 19 -17.24 7.13 30.94
N LEU A 20 -16.99 8.43 30.76
CA LEU A 20 -17.68 9.25 29.77
C LEU A 20 -17.30 8.85 28.35
N CYS A 21 -16.02 8.56 28.10
CA CYS A 21 -15.53 8.02 26.83
C CYS A 21 -16.12 6.64 26.52
N LEU A 22 -16.21 5.74 27.51
CA LEU A 22 -16.84 4.42 27.33
C LEU A 22 -18.37 4.49 27.17
N ALA A 23 -19.02 5.52 27.71
CA ALA A 23 -20.46 5.74 27.55
C ALA A 23 -20.84 6.36 26.19
N GLN A 24 -19.92 7.11 25.57
CA GLN A 24 -20.14 7.72 24.25
C GLN A 24 -20.19 6.68 23.11
N ASP A 25 -19.49 5.54 23.27
CA ASP A 25 -19.60 4.39 22.36
C ASP A 25 -20.90 3.60 22.53
N ALA A 26 -21.60 3.72 23.67
CA ALA A 26 -22.88 3.07 23.90
C ALA A 26 -24.10 3.92 23.49
N ALA A 27 -23.95 5.24 23.36
CA ALA A 27 -25.06 6.18 23.17
C ALA A 27 -25.33 6.60 21.71
N THR A 28 -24.66 6.01 20.72
CA THR A 28 -24.88 6.31 19.27
C THR A 28 -25.63 5.21 18.52
N SER A 29 -26.39 4.36 19.23
CA SER A 29 -27.29 3.37 18.62
C SER A 29 -28.72 3.40 19.17
N SER A 30 -29.27 4.60 19.39
CA SER A 30 -30.71 4.73 19.60
C SER A 30 -31.16 6.14 19.25
N HIS A 31 -31.68 6.32 18.03
CA HIS A 31 -32.81 7.17 17.68
C HIS A 31 -32.78 7.44 16.18
N LEU A 32 -33.62 6.73 15.44
CA LEU A 32 -34.26 7.22 14.22
C LEU A 32 -35.56 6.43 14.06
N ASP A 33 -36.53 6.80 14.91
CA ASP A 33 -37.94 6.60 14.64
C ASP A 33 -38.28 7.42 13.38
N THR A 34 -38.51 6.73 12.26
CA THR A 34 -39.30 7.31 11.17
C THR A 34 -40.61 6.54 11.10
N ARG A 35 -41.59 7.16 11.76
CA ARG A 35 -43.02 6.94 11.57
C ARG A 35 -43.33 7.22 10.09
N TYR A 36 -43.70 6.19 9.35
CA TYR A 36 -44.41 6.35 8.07
C TYR A 36 -45.68 5.52 8.16
N ASP A 37 -46.78 6.23 8.43
CA ASP A 37 -48.12 5.75 8.15
C ASP A 37 -48.26 5.61 6.63
N ASP A 38 -48.62 4.42 6.16
CA ASP A 38 -49.44 4.31 4.96
C ASP A 38 -50.47 3.19 5.18
N THR A 39 -51.64 3.64 5.59
CA THR A 39 -52.89 2.90 5.52
C THR A 39 -53.37 2.96 4.08
N ASN A 40 -53.26 1.84 3.35
CA ASN A 40 -54.23 1.38 2.34
C ASN A 40 -53.59 0.35 1.39
N ALA A 41 -53.75 -0.93 1.68
CA ALA A 41 -53.83 -1.94 0.64
C ALA A 41 -54.88 -2.96 1.06
N ARG A 42 -56.05 -2.84 0.43
CA ARG A 42 -57.19 -3.72 0.58
C ARG A 42 -56.76 -5.16 0.28
N SER A 43 -57.17 -6.06 1.19
CA SER A 43 -57.28 -7.49 0.96
C SER A 43 -58.07 -7.76 -0.32
N ARG A 44 -57.44 -8.39 -1.30
CA ARG A 44 -58.14 -9.21 -2.29
C ARG A 44 -57.63 -10.64 -2.11
N ASP A 45 -58.52 -11.46 -1.55
CA ASP A 45 -58.59 -12.87 -1.91
C ASP A 45 -58.72 -12.94 -3.43
N ASP A 46 -57.76 -13.57 -4.09
CA ASP A 46 -57.98 -14.21 -5.37
C ASP A 46 -57.29 -15.58 -5.30
N SER A 47 -58.13 -16.56 -5.01
CA SER A 47 -57.90 -17.97 -5.28
C SER A 47 -57.86 -18.16 -6.80
N ASP A 48 -56.70 -18.44 -7.38
CA ASP A 48 -56.61 -18.90 -8.76
C ASP A 48 -55.58 -20.03 -8.93
N GLN A 49 -56.18 -21.19 -9.20
CA GLN A 49 -55.74 -22.28 -10.09
C GLN A 49 -54.23 -22.49 -10.29
N ALA A 50 -53.79 -23.61 -9.71
CA ALA A 50 -52.50 -24.26 -9.89
C ALA A 50 -52.08 -24.36 -11.36
N PHE A 51 -51.14 -23.51 -11.74
CA PHE A 51 -50.13 -23.82 -12.74
C PHE A 51 -48.94 -24.40 -11.97
N VAL A 52 -48.46 -25.59 -12.34
CA VAL A 52 -47.33 -26.26 -11.65
C VAL A 52 -46.07 -25.41 -11.85
N THR A 53 -45.75 -24.55 -10.88
CA THR A 53 -44.49 -23.82 -10.79
C THR A 53 -43.68 -24.39 -9.63
N ASN A 54 -42.39 -24.63 -9.84
CA ASN A 54 -41.44 -25.10 -8.82
C ASN A 54 -41.50 -24.24 -7.55
N ASP A 55 -42.14 -24.73 -6.48
CA ASP A 55 -42.22 -24.07 -5.16
C ASP A 55 -40.87 -23.55 -4.64
N GLY A 56 -39.77 -24.22 -5.01
CA GLY A 56 -38.40 -23.84 -4.65
C GLY A 56 -37.90 -22.56 -5.34
N ASP A 57 -38.21 -22.35 -6.63
CA ASP A 57 -37.74 -21.17 -7.37
C ASP A 57 -38.49 -19.91 -6.92
N GLU A 58 -39.79 -20.04 -6.64
CA GLU A 58 -40.59 -18.96 -6.07
C GLU A 58 -40.08 -18.54 -4.69
N SER A 59 -39.71 -19.53 -3.85
CA SER A 59 -39.11 -19.29 -2.54
C SER A 59 -37.80 -18.49 -2.65
N VAL A 60 -36.96 -18.80 -3.63
CA VAL A 60 -35.71 -18.06 -3.90
C VAL A 60 -36.00 -16.63 -4.36
N GLN A 61 -36.94 -16.43 -5.28
CA GLN A 61 -37.32 -15.08 -5.73
C GLN A 61 -37.89 -14.23 -4.59
N ASN A 62 -38.72 -14.82 -3.74
CA ASN A 62 -39.27 -14.16 -2.56
C ASN A 62 -38.18 -13.81 -1.55
N ALA A 63 -37.19 -14.69 -1.36
CA ALA A 63 -36.01 -14.37 -0.55
C ALA A 63 -35.18 -13.22 -1.15
N LEU A 64 -34.93 -13.21 -2.46
CA LEU A 64 -34.21 -12.12 -3.13
C LEU A 64 -34.95 -10.78 -3.01
N LYS A 65 -36.28 -10.77 -3.12
CA LYS A 65 -37.10 -9.57 -2.88
C LYS A 65 -36.95 -9.06 -1.45
N LEU A 66 -36.87 -9.95 -0.46
CA LEU A 66 -36.64 -9.58 0.94
C LEU A 66 -35.21 -9.03 1.14
N LEU A 67 -34.20 -9.67 0.55
CA LEU A 67 -32.80 -9.21 0.62
C LEU A 67 -32.63 -7.83 -0.05
N GLY A 68 -33.28 -7.60 -1.19
CA GLY A 68 -33.23 -6.30 -1.88
C GLY A 68 -33.87 -5.14 -1.10
N ARG A 69 -34.72 -5.43 -0.10
CA ARG A 69 -35.26 -4.41 0.82
C ARG A 69 -34.28 -4.04 1.93
N ILE A 70 -33.30 -4.89 2.20
CA ILE A 70 -32.26 -4.62 3.19
C ILE A 70 -31.27 -3.67 2.54
N GLN A 71 -31.31 -2.41 2.96
CA GLN A 71 -30.23 -1.50 2.59
C GLN A 71 -28.95 -1.99 3.28
N PRO A 72 -27.84 -2.14 2.55
CA PRO A 72 -26.56 -2.34 3.21
C PRO A 72 -26.35 -1.15 4.16
N PRO A 73 -25.69 -1.35 5.32
CA PRO A 73 -25.34 -0.23 6.17
C PRO A 73 -24.52 0.75 5.34
N LYS A 74 -25.10 1.89 4.98
CA LYS A 74 -24.34 2.99 4.38
C LYS A 74 -23.36 3.42 5.45
N LEU A 75 -22.06 3.24 5.21
CA LEU A 75 -21.07 3.87 6.06
C LEU A 75 -21.36 5.37 6.06
N SER A 76 -21.51 5.94 7.25
CA SER A 76 -21.46 7.39 7.37
C SER A 76 -20.07 7.82 6.94
N LEU A 77 -19.99 8.51 5.81
CA LEU A 77 -18.79 9.23 5.36
C LEU A 77 -18.26 10.22 6.43
N ASP A 78 -19.03 10.46 7.49
CA ASP A 78 -18.62 11.19 8.69
C ASP A 78 -17.41 10.56 9.40
N ARG A 79 -17.06 9.28 9.16
CA ARG A 79 -15.79 8.70 9.65
C ARG A 79 -14.57 9.03 8.77
N LEU A 80 -14.77 9.42 7.51
CA LEU A 80 -13.70 9.79 6.58
C LEU A 80 -13.57 11.31 6.40
N SER A 81 -14.49 12.11 6.93
CA SER A 81 -14.25 13.55 7.02
C SER A 81 -13.19 13.80 8.08
N LYS A 82 -11.94 14.07 7.66
CA LYS A 82 -10.96 14.80 8.49
C LYS A 82 -11.72 15.96 9.12
N HIS A 83 -11.89 15.93 10.45
CA HIS A 83 -12.60 17.00 11.14
C HIS A 83 -11.89 18.32 10.83
N LYS A 84 -12.60 19.24 10.17
CA LYS A 84 -12.03 20.50 9.69
C LYS A 84 -11.59 21.34 10.89
N GLY A 85 -10.29 21.68 10.95
CA GLY A 85 -9.69 22.57 11.95
C GLY A 85 -8.65 21.91 12.86
N PHE A 86 -7.78 22.74 13.44
CA PHE A 86 -6.65 22.33 14.29
C PHE A 86 -7.05 21.45 15.50
N LEU A 87 -8.23 21.70 16.08
CA LEU A 87 -8.76 20.90 17.20
C LEU A 87 -9.23 19.51 16.76
N GLY A 88 -9.82 19.40 15.56
CA GLY A 88 -10.27 18.12 15.01
C GLY A 88 -9.07 17.22 14.69
N SER A 89 -8.06 17.77 14.03
CA SER A 89 -6.84 17.05 13.67
C SER A 89 -6.02 16.62 14.89
N THR A 90 -5.86 17.51 15.90
CA THR A 90 -5.14 17.18 17.14
C THR A 90 -5.83 16.08 17.95
N ILE A 91 -7.16 16.04 17.97
CA ILE A 91 -7.91 14.96 18.64
C ILE A 91 -7.72 13.63 17.91
N THR A 92 -7.76 13.59 16.57
CA THR A 92 -7.48 12.36 15.81
C THR A 92 -6.05 11.88 16.00
N TYR A 93 -5.06 12.76 15.90
CA TYR A 93 -3.66 12.39 16.15
C TYR A 93 -3.41 11.99 17.60
N ALA A 94 -4.09 12.62 18.57
CA ALA A 94 -4.00 12.23 19.97
C ALA A 94 -4.69 10.87 20.23
N GLN A 95 -5.80 10.57 19.55
CA GLN A 95 -6.46 9.27 19.61
C GLN A 95 -5.63 8.16 18.95
N GLU A 96 -5.01 8.45 17.80
CA GLU A 96 -4.08 7.53 17.14
C GLU A 96 -2.81 7.32 17.95
N ALA A 97 -2.20 8.38 18.46
CA ALA A 97 -1.05 8.28 19.35
C ALA A 97 -1.41 7.53 20.63
N PHE A 98 -2.59 7.78 21.22
CA PHE A 98 -3.06 7.05 22.40
C PHE A 98 -3.33 5.58 22.09
N ARG A 99 -3.89 5.26 20.91
CA ARG A 99 -4.05 3.88 20.45
C ARG A 99 -2.69 3.21 20.28
N LEU A 100 -1.78 3.81 19.52
CA LEU A 100 -0.42 3.32 19.28
C LEU A 100 0.38 3.10 20.57
N LEU A 101 0.22 3.99 21.56
CA LEU A 101 0.99 3.95 22.81
C LEU A 101 0.35 3.09 23.91
N PHE A 102 -0.98 2.99 23.98
CA PHE A 102 -1.68 2.44 25.16
C PHE A 102 -2.75 1.38 24.87
N LEU A 103 -3.35 1.36 23.68
CA LEU A 103 -4.28 0.31 23.28
C LEU A 103 -3.57 -0.62 22.32
N ASN A 104 -3.09 -1.76 22.84
CA ASN A 104 -2.62 -2.86 22.01
C ASN A 104 -3.52 -3.00 20.77
N ALA A 105 -2.89 -3.23 19.60
CA ALA A 105 -3.52 -3.49 18.31
C ALA A 105 -4.92 -4.11 18.43
N PRO A 106 -5.89 -3.71 17.56
CA PRO A 106 -7.29 -4.09 17.67
C PRO A 106 -7.41 -5.55 18.08
N SER A 107 -8.27 -5.83 19.08
CA SER A 107 -8.41 -7.15 19.69
C SER A 107 -8.31 -8.22 18.62
N GLN A 108 -7.21 -8.97 18.63
CA GLN A 108 -6.91 -9.99 17.62
C GLN A 108 -8.01 -11.06 17.66
N THR A 109 -9.07 -10.81 16.90
CA THR A 109 -9.89 -11.84 16.32
C THR A 109 -8.99 -12.48 15.29
N GLU A 110 -8.67 -13.75 15.47
CA GLU A 110 -7.97 -14.54 14.45
C GLU A 110 -8.69 -14.28 13.11
N PHE A 111 -7.97 -13.67 12.15
CA PHE A 111 -8.56 -13.23 10.89
C PHE A 111 -8.97 -14.41 10.00
N THR A 112 -8.36 -15.56 10.26
CA THR A 112 -8.46 -16.80 9.51
C THR A 112 -9.38 -17.83 10.17
N THR A 113 -9.87 -17.61 11.39
CA THR A 113 -10.80 -18.53 12.06
C THR A 113 -12.20 -17.93 12.14
N ASP A 114 -13.22 -18.79 12.20
CA ASP A 114 -14.60 -18.36 12.31
C ASP A 114 -14.75 -17.46 13.54
N THR A 115 -15.11 -16.19 13.33
CA THR A 115 -15.65 -15.33 14.38
C THR A 115 -17.04 -15.82 14.75
N ALA A 116 -17.14 -17.03 15.30
CA ALA A 116 -18.24 -17.44 16.14
C ALA A 116 -18.13 -16.61 17.42
N SER A 117 -18.52 -15.33 17.35
CA SER A 117 -18.88 -14.62 18.56
C SER A 117 -19.89 -15.50 19.28
N SER A 118 -19.59 -15.90 20.52
CA SER A 118 -20.32 -16.92 21.29
C SER A 118 -21.78 -16.54 21.65
N ARG A 119 -22.31 -15.49 21.01
CA ARG A 119 -23.70 -15.08 21.06
C ARG A 119 -24.22 -14.99 19.63
N PRO A 120 -25.31 -15.69 19.26
CA PRO A 120 -25.90 -15.53 17.93
C PRO A 120 -26.35 -14.08 17.78
N ALA A 121 -25.70 -13.35 16.89
CA ALA A 121 -26.15 -12.01 16.51
C ALA A 121 -27.61 -12.14 16.05
N LYS A 122 -28.53 -11.39 16.66
CA LYS A 122 -29.95 -11.49 16.33
C LYS A 122 -30.14 -10.95 14.91
N LEU A 123 -30.39 -11.83 13.95
CA LEU A 123 -30.61 -11.46 12.55
C LEU A 123 -31.79 -10.48 12.46
N SER A 124 -31.72 -9.54 11.53
CA SER A 124 -32.86 -8.67 11.23
C SER A 124 -34.06 -9.51 10.79
N SER A 125 -35.27 -9.12 11.18
CA SER A 125 -36.52 -9.82 10.82
C SER A 125 -36.64 -10.15 9.32
N PRO A 126 -36.35 -9.24 8.37
CA PRO A 126 -36.38 -9.59 6.94
C PRO A 126 -35.29 -10.58 6.53
N LEU A 127 -34.08 -10.47 7.08
CA LEU A 127 -32.98 -11.38 6.77
C LEU A 127 -33.27 -12.79 7.26
N ALA A 128 -33.74 -12.94 8.50
CA ALA A 128 -34.09 -14.24 9.07
C ALA A 128 -35.19 -14.95 8.26
N LYS A 129 -36.19 -14.21 7.77
CA LYS A 129 -37.23 -14.75 6.87
C LYS A 129 -36.65 -15.19 5.53
N ALA A 130 -35.76 -14.38 4.94
CA ALA A 130 -35.10 -14.71 3.68
C ALA A 130 -34.25 -15.98 3.80
N VAL A 131 -33.41 -16.08 4.84
CA VAL A 131 -32.58 -17.26 5.12
C VAL A 131 -33.45 -18.50 5.30
N LYS A 132 -34.55 -18.42 6.06
CA LYS A 132 -35.47 -19.55 6.25
C LYS A 132 -36.11 -20.02 4.94
N LEU A 133 -36.49 -19.08 4.05
CA LEU A 133 -37.02 -19.43 2.72
C LEU A 133 -35.96 -20.13 1.87
N LEU A 134 -34.72 -19.64 1.90
CA LEU A 134 -33.60 -20.26 1.19
C LEU A 134 -33.25 -21.64 1.75
N GLU A 135 -33.22 -21.82 3.07
CA GLU A 135 -33.01 -23.11 3.72
C GLU A 135 -34.12 -24.11 3.37
N GLY A 136 -35.38 -23.66 3.31
CA GLY A 136 -36.50 -24.48 2.87
C GLY A 136 -36.35 -24.90 1.41
N ALA A 137 -35.96 -23.98 0.53
CA ALA A 137 -35.72 -24.28 -0.88
C ALA A 137 -34.52 -25.22 -1.09
N ALA A 138 -33.46 -25.07 -0.31
CA ALA A 138 -32.27 -25.90 -0.37
C ALA A 138 -32.51 -27.33 0.16
N SER A 139 -33.24 -27.47 1.28
CA SER A 139 -33.50 -28.78 1.92
C SER A 139 -34.62 -29.56 1.24
N ASN A 140 -35.73 -28.91 0.88
CA ASN A 140 -36.88 -29.60 0.33
C ASN A 140 -36.77 -29.83 -1.18
N HIS A 141 -36.17 -28.90 -1.92
CA HIS A 141 -36.15 -28.94 -3.40
C HIS A 141 -34.74 -29.09 -3.99
N HIS A 142 -33.69 -29.17 -3.16
CA HIS A 142 -32.29 -29.21 -3.60
C HIS A 142 -31.95 -28.11 -4.62
N ASN A 143 -32.56 -26.93 -4.47
CA ASN A 143 -32.47 -25.88 -5.46
C ASN A 143 -31.03 -25.31 -5.53
N PRO A 144 -30.39 -25.29 -6.71
CA PRO A 144 -29.00 -24.88 -6.84
C PRO A 144 -28.79 -23.39 -6.53
N ASN A 145 -29.75 -22.53 -6.89
CA ASN A 145 -29.68 -21.10 -6.62
C ASN A 145 -29.80 -20.81 -5.12
N ALA A 146 -30.65 -21.57 -4.41
CA ALA A 146 -30.78 -21.46 -2.97
C ALA A 146 -29.48 -21.86 -2.26
N LEU A 147 -28.86 -22.97 -2.67
CA LEU A 147 -27.57 -23.44 -2.14
C LEU A 147 -26.46 -22.41 -2.39
N TRP A 148 -26.37 -21.84 -3.59
CA TRP A 148 -25.41 -20.80 -3.93
C TRP A 148 -25.59 -19.55 -3.03
N LEU A 149 -26.81 -19.03 -2.92
CA LEU A 149 -27.08 -17.83 -2.12
C LEU A 149 -26.80 -18.06 -0.63
N LEU A 150 -27.13 -19.23 -0.08
CA LEU A 150 -26.79 -19.58 1.30
C LEU A 150 -25.28 -19.66 1.50
N ALA A 151 -24.56 -20.25 0.56
CA ALA A 151 -23.10 -20.32 0.62
C ALA A 151 -22.46 -18.92 0.60
N GLU A 152 -22.89 -18.06 -0.33
CA GLU A 152 -22.43 -16.67 -0.45
C GLU A 152 -22.74 -15.82 0.79
N LEU A 153 -23.93 -15.98 1.37
CA LEU A 153 -24.31 -15.30 2.62
C LEU A 153 -23.41 -15.71 3.79
N ASN A 154 -23.12 -17.01 3.92
CA ASN A 154 -22.24 -17.54 4.97
C ASN A 154 -20.76 -17.18 4.72
N PHE A 155 -20.33 -17.09 3.46
CA PHE A 155 -18.93 -16.80 3.10
C PHE A 155 -18.60 -15.31 3.20
N HIS A 156 -19.37 -14.43 2.54
CA HIS A 156 -19.09 -12.99 2.50
C HIS A 156 -19.70 -12.20 3.66
N GLY A 157 -20.70 -12.75 4.36
CA GLY A 157 -21.42 -12.04 5.42
C GLY A 157 -22.28 -10.88 4.92
N ASN A 158 -22.72 -10.94 3.65
CA ASN A 158 -23.55 -9.89 3.06
C ASN A 158 -24.85 -9.66 3.86
N TYR A 159 -25.37 -8.43 3.82
CA TYR A 159 -26.57 -8.02 4.58
C TYR A 159 -26.45 -8.18 6.11
N SER A 160 -25.23 -8.11 6.64
CA SER A 160 -24.92 -8.33 8.07
C SER A 160 -25.21 -9.75 8.54
N HIS A 161 -25.15 -10.73 7.64
CA HIS A 161 -25.19 -12.15 7.99
C HIS A 161 -23.86 -12.56 8.67
N PRO A 162 -23.87 -13.39 9.73
CA PRO A 162 -22.64 -13.87 10.35
C PRO A 162 -21.83 -14.74 9.38
N ARG A 163 -20.51 -14.54 9.35
CA ARG A 163 -19.60 -15.36 8.54
C ARG A 163 -19.39 -16.73 9.19
N ASN A 164 -19.51 -17.78 8.41
CA ASN A 164 -19.24 -19.15 8.82
C ASN A 164 -18.72 -19.93 7.60
N TYR A 165 -17.42 -20.19 7.58
CA TYR A 165 -16.80 -20.83 6.42
C TYR A 165 -17.13 -22.32 6.35
N SER A 166 -17.33 -22.99 7.48
CA SER A 166 -17.68 -24.42 7.51
C SER A 166 -19.05 -24.69 6.89
N THR A 167 -20.07 -23.89 7.22
CA THR A 167 -21.39 -24.01 6.60
C THR A 167 -21.35 -23.63 5.13
N ALA A 168 -20.62 -22.57 4.76
CA ALA A 168 -20.42 -22.18 3.36
C ALA A 168 -19.79 -23.33 2.54
N PHE A 169 -18.73 -23.97 3.07
CA PHE A 169 -18.09 -25.12 2.43
C PHE A 169 -19.09 -26.25 2.18
N SER A 170 -19.93 -26.57 3.18
CA SER A 170 -20.91 -27.65 3.04
C SER A 170 -21.92 -27.38 1.92
N TYR A 171 -22.35 -26.12 1.74
CA TYR A 171 -23.27 -25.73 0.68
C TYR A 171 -22.59 -25.71 -0.70
N TYR A 172 -21.36 -25.21 -0.80
CA TYR A 172 -20.59 -25.29 -2.04
C TYR A 172 -20.35 -26.73 -2.47
N ASN A 173 -20.01 -27.61 -1.52
CA ASN A 173 -19.76 -29.02 -1.81
C ASN A 173 -21.03 -29.71 -2.32
N ARG A 174 -22.17 -29.51 -1.65
CA ARG A 174 -23.47 -30.01 -2.11
C ARG A 174 -23.83 -29.49 -3.50
N LEU A 175 -23.59 -28.22 -3.78
CA LEU A 175 -23.89 -27.61 -5.07
C LEU A 175 -23.00 -28.18 -6.20
N ALA A 176 -21.71 -28.42 -5.91
CA ALA A 176 -20.79 -29.07 -6.83
C ALA A 176 -21.18 -30.53 -7.09
N ASP A 177 -21.60 -31.27 -6.07
CA ASP A 177 -22.05 -32.67 -6.18
C ASP A 177 -23.34 -32.82 -7.00
N LEU A 178 -24.26 -31.85 -6.89
CA LEU A 178 -25.56 -31.88 -7.59
C LEU A 178 -25.42 -31.54 -9.08
N ASN A 179 -24.80 -30.39 -9.39
CA ASN A 179 -24.85 -29.80 -10.74
C ASN A 179 -23.47 -29.64 -11.38
N GLY A 180 -22.38 -29.90 -10.66
CA GLY A 180 -21.03 -29.62 -11.16
C GLY A 180 -20.77 -28.14 -11.43
N ASN A 181 -21.47 -27.22 -10.74
CA ASN A 181 -21.42 -25.78 -11.02
C ASN A 181 -19.99 -25.21 -10.94
N ALA A 182 -19.54 -24.55 -12.01
CA ALA A 182 -18.18 -24.00 -12.12
C ALA A 182 -17.82 -23.01 -10.99
N SER A 183 -18.74 -22.12 -10.59
CA SER A 183 -18.51 -21.14 -9.53
C SER A 183 -18.40 -21.81 -8.16
N ALA A 184 -19.20 -22.85 -7.90
CA ALA A 184 -19.07 -23.64 -6.68
C ALA A 184 -17.74 -24.41 -6.64
N GLN A 185 -17.33 -25.01 -7.76
CA GLN A 185 -16.03 -25.67 -7.89
C GLN A 185 -14.86 -24.69 -7.72
N HIS A 186 -14.97 -23.47 -8.25
CA HIS A 186 -14.00 -22.40 -8.01
C HIS A 186 -13.83 -22.12 -6.51
N MET A 187 -14.94 -21.94 -5.80
CA MET A 187 -14.94 -21.68 -4.35
C MET A 187 -14.36 -22.86 -3.56
N LEU A 188 -14.71 -24.10 -3.90
CA LEU A 188 -14.11 -25.29 -3.29
C LEU A 188 -12.60 -25.34 -3.52
N GLY A 189 -12.16 -25.09 -4.76
CA GLY A 189 -10.75 -25.00 -5.11
C GLY A 189 -10.00 -23.98 -4.25
N PHE A 190 -10.59 -22.80 -4.06
CA PHE A 190 -10.04 -21.74 -3.21
C PHE A 190 -9.98 -22.14 -1.73
N MET A 191 -11.03 -22.77 -1.20
CA MET A 191 -11.07 -23.22 0.20
C MET A 191 -10.04 -24.33 0.47
N TYR A 192 -9.89 -25.32 -0.43
CA TYR A 192 -8.83 -26.34 -0.33
C TYR A 192 -7.42 -25.73 -0.49
N ALA A 193 -7.26 -24.69 -1.32
CA ALA A 193 -5.96 -24.05 -1.53
C ALA A 193 -5.44 -23.32 -0.28
N THR A 194 -6.36 -22.70 0.47
CA THR A 194 -6.04 -21.76 1.55
C THR A 194 -6.27 -22.32 2.94
N GLY A 195 -7.15 -23.33 3.10
CA GLY A 195 -7.56 -23.85 4.40
C GLY A 195 -8.36 -22.83 5.24
N LEU A 196 -9.04 -21.89 4.57
CA LEU A 196 -9.72 -20.76 5.21
C LEU A 196 -10.73 -21.20 6.30
N GLY A 197 -10.74 -20.51 7.43
CA GLY A 197 -11.70 -20.75 8.52
C GLY A 197 -11.38 -21.98 9.37
N GLY A 198 -10.34 -22.75 9.04
CA GLY A 198 -10.22 -24.14 9.54
C GLY A 198 -11.36 -25.04 9.07
N ALA A 199 -12.15 -24.60 8.08
CA ALA A 199 -13.28 -25.36 7.55
C ALA A 199 -12.84 -26.65 6.86
N VAL A 200 -11.64 -26.63 6.27
CA VAL A 200 -11.06 -27.71 5.50
C VAL A 200 -9.54 -27.68 5.65
N GLU A 201 -8.91 -28.86 5.69
CA GLU A 201 -7.45 -28.96 5.64
C GLU A 201 -6.91 -28.55 4.27
N GLN A 202 -5.75 -27.91 4.26
CA GLN A 202 -5.11 -27.45 3.03
C GLN A 202 -4.69 -28.65 2.16
N ASP A 203 -5.20 -28.71 0.93
CA ASP A 203 -4.87 -29.75 -0.05
C ASP A 203 -4.69 -29.11 -1.44
N GLN A 204 -3.43 -28.93 -1.85
CA GLN A 204 -3.10 -28.30 -3.13
C GLN A 204 -3.49 -29.15 -4.34
N ALA A 205 -3.58 -30.47 -4.20
CA ALA A 205 -3.94 -31.36 -5.30
C ALA A 205 -5.45 -31.31 -5.56
N ARG A 206 -6.27 -31.36 -4.50
CA ARG A 206 -7.72 -31.14 -4.62
C ARG A 206 -8.05 -29.73 -5.10
N ALA A 207 -7.34 -28.73 -4.60
CA ALA A 207 -7.49 -27.35 -5.06
C ALA A 207 -7.29 -27.23 -6.57
N LEU A 208 -6.20 -27.80 -7.09
CA LEU A 208 -5.93 -27.85 -8.52
C LEU A 208 -7.05 -28.57 -9.27
N LEU A 209 -7.48 -29.74 -8.80
CA LEU A 209 -8.53 -30.52 -9.45
C LEU A 209 -9.82 -29.71 -9.63
N TYR A 210 -10.35 -29.11 -8.56
CA TYR A 210 -11.57 -28.31 -8.64
C TYR A 210 -11.40 -27.08 -9.53
N HIS A 211 -10.27 -26.37 -9.44
CA HIS A 211 -10.00 -25.26 -10.34
C HIS A 211 -9.88 -25.69 -11.81
N THR A 212 -9.33 -26.87 -12.10
CA THR A 212 -9.27 -27.38 -13.49
C THR A 212 -10.66 -27.69 -14.04
N PHE A 213 -11.56 -28.29 -13.25
CA PHE A 213 -12.93 -28.51 -13.69
C PHE A 213 -13.69 -27.20 -13.93
N ALA A 214 -13.55 -26.23 -13.03
CA ALA A 214 -14.15 -24.91 -13.20
C ALA A 214 -13.56 -24.18 -14.43
N ALA A 215 -12.24 -24.28 -14.65
CA ALA A 215 -11.56 -23.64 -15.76
C ALA A 215 -11.98 -24.19 -17.13
N GLU A 216 -12.16 -25.52 -17.24
CA GLU A 216 -12.67 -26.17 -18.47
C GLU A 216 -14.15 -25.81 -18.74
N GLN A 217 -14.93 -25.50 -17.71
CA GLN A 217 -16.30 -24.97 -17.85
C GLN A 217 -16.35 -23.48 -18.23
N GLY A 218 -15.21 -22.79 -18.28
CA GLY A 218 -15.12 -21.40 -18.70
C GLY A 218 -15.06 -20.36 -17.57
N ASP A 219 -14.97 -20.77 -16.31
CA ASP A 219 -14.82 -19.85 -15.18
C ASP A 219 -13.50 -19.07 -15.27
N ILE A 220 -13.60 -17.75 -15.44
CA ILE A 220 -12.45 -16.88 -15.72
C ILE A 220 -11.48 -16.87 -14.53
N LYS A 221 -12.01 -16.85 -13.30
CA LYS A 221 -11.20 -16.82 -12.07
C LYS A 221 -10.36 -18.08 -11.95
N SER A 222 -10.95 -19.25 -12.15
CA SER A 222 -10.23 -20.53 -12.13
C SER A 222 -9.28 -20.69 -13.32
N GLN A 223 -9.63 -20.21 -14.51
CA GLN A 223 -8.70 -20.19 -15.65
C GLN A 223 -7.43 -19.41 -15.30
N MET A 224 -7.57 -18.23 -14.68
CA MET A 224 -6.44 -17.43 -14.22
C MET A 224 -5.62 -18.16 -13.14
N THR A 225 -6.27 -18.76 -12.13
CA THR A 225 -5.61 -19.53 -11.07
C THR A 225 -4.85 -20.75 -11.59
N VAL A 226 -5.44 -21.56 -12.48
CA VAL A 226 -4.77 -22.74 -13.07
C VAL A 226 -3.59 -22.32 -13.92
N ALA A 227 -3.72 -21.22 -14.69
CA ALA A 227 -2.63 -20.67 -15.48
C ALA A 227 -1.44 -20.28 -14.60
N TYR A 228 -1.70 -19.55 -13.51
CA TYR A 228 -0.68 -19.15 -12.54
C TYR A 228 -0.02 -20.35 -11.86
N ARG A 229 -0.80 -21.35 -11.45
CA ARG A 229 -0.31 -22.58 -10.83
C ARG A 229 0.65 -23.35 -11.74
N HIS A 230 0.33 -23.50 -13.03
CA HIS A 230 1.23 -24.13 -14.00
C HIS A 230 2.45 -23.27 -14.37
N HIS A 231 2.30 -21.95 -14.36
CA HIS A 231 3.40 -21.02 -14.66
C HIS A 231 4.50 -21.06 -13.58
N VAL A 232 4.08 -20.98 -12.31
CA VAL A 232 4.98 -20.96 -11.14
C VAL A 232 5.33 -22.37 -10.65
N GLY A 233 4.45 -23.35 -10.84
CA GLY A 233 4.61 -24.73 -10.36
C GLY A 233 4.08 -24.93 -8.94
N ILE A 234 2.85 -24.47 -8.67
CA ILE A 234 2.19 -24.63 -7.36
C ILE A 234 1.24 -25.83 -7.43
N GLY A 235 1.49 -26.86 -6.61
CA GLY A 235 0.74 -28.12 -6.64
C GLY A 235 0.91 -28.92 -7.94
N THR A 236 1.77 -28.47 -8.86
CA THR A 236 2.07 -29.09 -10.17
C THR A 236 3.51 -28.77 -10.59
N PRO A 237 4.13 -29.57 -11.47
CA PRO A 237 5.35 -29.15 -12.15
C PRO A 237 5.10 -27.97 -13.09
N ARG A 238 6.12 -27.12 -13.27
CA ARG A 238 6.04 -25.97 -14.18
C ARG A 238 5.77 -26.42 -15.61
N ASN A 239 4.74 -25.87 -16.23
CA ASN A 239 4.37 -26.17 -17.62
C ASN A 239 3.88 -24.91 -18.33
N CYS A 240 4.73 -24.33 -19.18
CA CYS A 240 4.42 -23.12 -19.92
C CYS A 240 3.27 -23.31 -20.92
N ASN A 241 3.14 -24.48 -21.56
CA ASN A 241 2.10 -24.71 -22.57
C ASN A 241 0.70 -24.72 -21.97
N GLN A 242 0.54 -25.36 -20.80
CA GLN A 242 -0.74 -25.34 -20.08
C GLN A 242 -1.04 -23.93 -19.54
N ALA A 243 -0.03 -23.22 -19.04
CA ALA A 243 -0.21 -21.82 -18.61
C ALA A 243 -0.68 -20.93 -19.77
N VAL A 244 -0.04 -21.03 -20.95
CA VAL A 244 -0.45 -20.28 -22.15
C VAL A 244 -1.88 -20.62 -22.57
N LYS A 245 -2.29 -21.90 -22.54
CA LYS A 245 -3.67 -22.31 -22.89
C LYS A 245 -4.71 -21.49 -22.12
N TYR A 246 -4.59 -21.42 -20.79
CA TYR A 246 -5.57 -20.74 -19.95
C TYR A 246 -5.36 -19.22 -19.93
N TYR A 247 -4.13 -18.72 -19.85
CA TYR A 247 -3.87 -17.27 -19.90
C TYR A 247 -4.36 -16.65 -21.22
N ARG A 248 -4.20 -17.34 -22.35
CA ARG A 248 -4.74 -16.89 -23.65
C ARG A 248 -6.26 -16.74 -23.62
N GLN A 249 -6.98 -17.67 -22.99
CA GLN A 249 -8.45 -17.59 -22.88
C GLN A 249 -8.89 -16.41 -22.01
N VAL A 250 -8.21 -16.18 -20.88
CA VAL A 250 -8.51 -15.04 -20.00
C VAL A 250 -8.16 -13.72 -20.71
N ALA A 251 -6.97 -13.61 -21.29
CA ALA A 251 -6.53 -12.42 -22.01
C ALA A 251 -7.45 -12.08 -23.19
N LYS A 252 -7.94 -13.10 -23.92
CA LYS A 252 -8.94 -12.91 -24.96
C LYS A 252 -10.24 -12.30 -24.40
N LYS A 253 -10.77 -12.84 -23.30
CA LYS A 253 -11.95 -12.28 -22.63
C LYS A 253 -11.70 -10.85 -22.12
N SER A 254 -10.50 -10.56 -21.61
CA SER A 254 -10.08 -9.22 -21.18
C SER A 254 -10.03 -8.21 -22.34
N VAL A 255 -9.49 -8.61 -23.48
CA VAL A 255 -9.46 -7.78 -24.70
C VAL A 255 -10.87 -7.64 -25.31
N GLU A 256 -11.69 -8.68 -25.31
CA GLU A 256 -13.09 -8.61 -25.72
C GLU A 256 -13.89 -7.66 -24.82
N PHE A 257 -13.67 -7.72 -23.51
CA PHE A 257 -14.22 -6.76 -22.57
C PHE A 257 -13.79 -5.36 -22.98
N TYR A 258 -12.49 -5.07 -23.10
CA TYR A 258 -11.98 -3.75 -23.54
C TYR A 258 -12.66 -3.26 -24.83
N LYS A 259 -12.75 -4.11 -25.86
CA LYS A 259 -13.39 -3.79 -27.15
C LYS A 259 -14.90 -3.61 -27.10
N SER A 260 -15.58 -4.22 -26.14
CA SER A 260 -17.04 -4.04 -25.94
C SER A 260 -17.42 -2.62 -25.50
N GLY A 261 -16.43 -1.81 -25.13
CA GLY A 261 -16.62 -0.42 -24.77
C GLY A 261 -17.00 0.47 -25.95
N PRO A 262 -17.29 1.76 -25.68
CA PRO A 262 -17.50 2.75 -26.73
C PRO A 262 -16.22 2.93 -27.57
N PRO A 263 -16.28 3.56 -28.77
CA PRO A 263 -15.15 3.68 -29.68
C PRO A 263 -13.84 4.11 -28.98
N GLY A 264 -12.79 3.30 -29.12
CA GLY A 264 -11.53 3.43 -28.37
C GLY A 264 -11.47 2.65 -27.05
N GLY A 265 -12.43 1.75 -26.80
CA GLY A 265 -12.44 0.78 -25.70
C GLY A 265 -12.85 1.33 -24.33
N HIS A 266 -13.07 0.44 -23.36
CA HIS A 266 -13.28 0.84 -21.95
C HIS A 266 -12.04 1.49 -21.36
N VAL A 267 -12.24 2.40 -20.42
CA VAL A 267 -11.15 2.90 -19.57
C VAL A 267 -10.87 1.84 -18.51
N LEU A 268 -9.64 1.35 -18.45
CA LEU A 268 -9.21 0.36 -17.47
C LEU A 268 -8.54 1.09 -16.31
N ILE A 269 -9.22 1.10 -15.15
CA ILE A 269 -8.68 1.68 -13.92
C ILE A 269 -7.95 0.58 -13.15
N LYS A 270 -6.69 0.84 -12.80
CA LYS A 270 -5.88 -0.06 -11.99
C LYS A 270 -6.25 0.09 -10.51
N ASN A 271 -6.93 -0.91 -9.96
CA ASN A 271 -7.28 -1.02 -8.54
C ASN A 271 -6.28 -1.90 -7.77
N ALA A 272 -5.46 -2.70 -8.46
CA ALA A 272 -4.38 -3.46 -7.84
C ALA A 272 -3.24 -2.54 -7.40
N TYR A 273 -3.20 -2.22 -6.11
CA TYR A 273 -2.09 -1.52 -5.47
C TYR A 273 -1.65 -2.28 -4.22
N ARG A 274 -0.40 -2.02 -3.79
CA ARG A 274 0.12 -2.57 -2.54
C ARG A 274 -0.20 -1.61 -1.41
N ILE A 275 -0.93 -2.06 -0.41
CA ILE A 275 -1.28 -1.24 0.77
C ILE A 275 -0.05 -0.83 1.57
N ALA A 276 0.98 -1.68 1.58
CA ALA A 276 2.25 -1.38 2.24
C ALA A 276 2.92 -0.11 1.68
N ASP A 277 2.75 0.17 0.39
CA ASP A 277 3.37 1.33 -0.28
C ASP A 277 2.81 2.66 0.23
N GLU A 278 1.60 2.67 0.82
CA GLU A 278 0.99 3.87 1.41
C GLU A 278 1.72 4.30 2.69
N THR A 279 2.25 3.33 3.45
CA THR A 279 3.04 3.58 4.66
C THR A 279 4.55 3.70 4.38
N GLY A 280 4.94 3.87 3.11
CA GLY A 280 6.34 3.88 2.71
C GLY A 280 6.97 2.50 2.53
N GLY A 281 6.17 1.45 2.35
CA GLY A 281 6.60 0.06 2.13
C GLY A 281 6.55 -0.81 3.39
N PHE A 282 7.04 -2.06 3.28
CA PHE A 282 6.93 -3.06 4.35
C PHE A 282 7.75 -2.76 5.61
N TYR A 283 8.82 -1.99 5.48
CA TYR A 283 9.71 -1.55 6.56
C TYR A 283 9.51 -0.08 6.94
N GLY A 284 8.60 0.61 6.25
CA GLY A 284 8.39 2.05 6.38
C GLY A 284 9.24 2.88 5.42
N GLU A 285 8.96 4.18 5.43
CA GLU A 285 9.59 5.20 4.59
C GLU A 285 11.11 5.28 4.78
N GLY A 286 11.85 5.36 3.69
CA GLY A 286 13.31 5.41 3.66
C GLY A 286 14.02 4.09 3.93
N ALA A 287 13.33 3.06 4.45
CA ALA A 287 13.89 1.73 4.67
C ALA A 287 13.52 0.74 3.55
N SER A 288 12.28 0.80 3.07
CA SER A 288 11.79 -0.10 2.02
C SER A 288 12.26 0.33 0.65
N VAL A 289 12.48 -0.60 -0.28
CA VAL A 289 12.97 -0.28 -1.65
C VAL A 289 12.03 0.67 -2.38
N VAL A 290 10.72 0.57 -2.10
CA VAL A 290 9.69 1.42 -2.71
C VAL A 290 9.81 2.90 -2.30
N SER A 291 10.43 3.20 -1.16
CA SER A 291 10.49 4.55 -0.57
C SER A 291 11.90 5.02 -0.24
N ALA A 292 12.93 4.27 -0.66
CA ALA A 292 14.33 4.54 -0.35
C ALA A 292 15.14 4.89 -1.60
N GLY A 293 16.22 5.65 -1.42
CA GLY A 293 17.18 5.98 -2.48
C GLY A 293 16.54 6.71 -3.66
N ALA A 294 16.66 6.18 -4.87
CA ALA A 294 16.08 6.78 -6.08
C ALA A 294 14.53 6.80 -6.08
N ASN A 295 13.89 5.95 -5.27
CA ASN A 295 12.44 5.91 -5.12
C ASN A 295 11.94 6.73 -3.93
N ALA A 296 12.84 7.40 -3.20
CA ALA A 296 12.47 8.24 -2.08
C ALA A 296 11.62 9.43 -2.54
N ARG A 297 10.62 9.76 -1.72
CA ARG A 297 9.71 10.88 -1.94
C ARG A 297 10.43 12.20 -1.62
N THR A 298 11.22 12.71 -2.57
CA THR A 298 11.93 13.99 -2.39
C THR A 298 11.01 15.16 -2.70
N GLY A 299 10.51 15.83 -1.67
CA GLY A 299 9.67 17.01 -1.82
C GLY A 299 9.72 17.91 -0.59
N GLY A 300 9.80 19.24 -0.81
CA GLY A 300 9.77 20.21 0.29
C GLY A 300 8.39 20.28 0.98
N PRO A 301 8.26 21.03 2.10
CA PRO A 301 7.01 21.15 2.87
C PRO A 301 5.80 21.72 2.10
N GLY A 302 6.01 22.25 0.89
CA GLY A 302 4.96 22.71 -0.03
C GLY A 302 4.84 21.88 -1.31
N SER A 303 5.38 20.66 -1.34
CA SER A 303 5.35 19.78 -2.51
C SER A 303 4.16 18.81 -2.49
N ASP A 304 3.62 18.52 -3.67
CA ASP A 304 2.46 17.63 -3.86
C ASP A 304 2.77 16.14 -3.61
N VAL A 305 4.01 15.81 -3.21
CA VAL A 305 4.53 14.43 -3.13
C VAL A 305 3.81 13.59 -2.06
N TYR A 306 3.25 14.24 -1.04
CA TYR A 306 2.47 13.60 0.04
C TYR A 306 0.98 13.95 -0.01
N ALA A 307 0.53 14.65 -1.05
CA ALA A 307 -0.86 15.07 -1.15
C ALA A 307 -1.76 13.86 -1.46
N ASP A 308 -2.83 13.70 -0.69
CA ASP A 308 -3.91 12.78 -1.05
C ASP A 308 -4.58 13.27 -2.35
N ILE A 309 -5.25 12.38 -3.09
CA ILE A 309 -5.98 12.75 -4.30
C ILE A 309 -6.99 13.87 -4.02
N THR A 310 -7.58 13.87 -2.83
CA THR A 310 -8.49 14.92 -2.36
C THR A 310 -7.81 16.28 -2.26
N ASP A 311 -6.59 16.33 -1.70
CA ASP A 311 -5.79 17.55 -1.58
C ASP A 311 -5.35 18.06 -2.97
N VAL A 312 -4.97 17.15 -3.87
CA VAL A 312 -4.63 17.49 -5.27
C VAL A 312 -5.85 18.09 -5.99
N LEU A 313 -7.04 17.52 -5.80
CA LEU A 313 -8.27 18.05 -6.40
C LEU A 313 -8.64 19.42 -5.84
N GLU A 314 -8.51 19.63 -4.53
CA GLU A 314 -8.77 20.93 -3.92
C GLU A 314 -7.77 21.98 -4.42
N TYR A 315 -6.48 21.62 -4.52
CA TYR A 315 -5.46 22.48 -5.09
C TYR A 315 -5.78 22.84 -6.55
N LEU A 316 -6.08 21.85 -7.40
CA LEU A 316 -6.38 22.08 -8.81
C LEU A 316 -7.67 22.89 -8.99
N ASP A 317 -8.69 22.68 -8.17
CA ASP A 317 -9.92 23.48 -8.19
C ASP A 317 -9.64 24.93 -7.77
N LEU A 318 -8.83 25.15 -6.73
CA LEU A 318 -8.40 26.48 -6.32
C LEU A 318 -7.65 27.21 -7.44
N GLN A 319 -6.68 26.55 -8.09
CA GLN A 319 -5.91 27.14 -9.18
C GLN A 319 -6.77 27.38 -10.44
N SER A 320 -7.69 26.46 -10.74
CA SER A 320 -8.70 26.63 -11.79
C SER A 320 -9.55 27.88 -11.56
N ARG A 321 -10.02 28.12 -10.32
CA ARG A 321 -10.79 29.32 -9.96
C ARG A 321 -9.98 30.61 -10.05
N LYS A 322 -8.66 30.54 -9.82
CA LYS A 322 -7.74 31.67 -10.05
C LYS A 322 -7.53 31.97 -11.55
N GLY A 323 -7.96 31.07 -12.43
CA GLY A 323 -7.85 31.21 -13.88
C GLY A 323 -6.66 30.47 -14.48
N ASP A 324 -5.99 29.58 -13.74
CA ASP A 324 -4.95 28.73 -14.31
C ASP A 324 -5.57 27.66 -15.23
N LEU A 325 -5.18 27.74 -16.50
CA LEU A 325 -5.67 26.89 -17.57
C LEU A 325 -5.13 25.48 -17.50
N ARG A 326 -3.87 25.34 -17.07
CA ARG A 326 -3.22 24.03 -16.97
C ARG A 326 -3.87 23.24 -15.84
N ALA A 327 -4.09 23.87 -14.69
CA ALA A 327 -4.86 23.28 -13.59
C ALA A 327 -6.30 22.92 -14.02
N SER A 328 -6.99 23.83 -14.71
CA SER A 328 -8.35 23.58 -15.23
C SER A 328 -8.41 22.37 -16.16
N PHE A 329 -7.43 22.24 -17.05
CA PHE A 329 -7.33 21.13 -18.00
C PHE A 329 -7.01 19.81 -17.30
N ASN A 330 -6.05 19.82 -16.38
CA ASN A 330 -5.67 18.64 -15.61
C ASN A 330 -6.84 18.16 -14.74
N LEU A 331 -7.56 19.06 -14.09
CA LEU A 331 -8.76 18.75 -13.32
C LEU A 331 -9.85 18.13 -14.21
N ALA A 332 -10.07 18.68 -15.41
CA ALA A 332 -11.03 18.13 -16.37
C ALA A 332 -10.65 16.71 -16.82
N LYS A 333 -9.35 16.48 -17.06
CA LYS A 333 -8.80 15.17 -17.41
C LYS A 333 -8.97 14.17 -16.28
N LEU A 334 -8.68 14.55 -15.03
CA LEU A 334 -8.90 13.70 -13.85
C LEU A 334 -10.36 13.27 -13.72
N TYR A 335 -11.32 14.18 -13.88
CA TYR A 335 -12.74 13.83 -13.87
C TYR A 335 -13.18 12.96 -15.06
N TYR A 336 -12.50 13.06 -16.22
CA TYR A 336 -12.82 12.27 -17.40
C TYR A 336 -12.28 10.83 -17.32
N ASP A 337 -11.00 10.70 -16.97
CA ASP A 337 -10.31 9.41 -16.89
C ASP A 337 -10.72 8.64 -15.62
N GLY A 338 -10.86 9.34 -14.50
CA GLY A 338 -11.01 8.74 -13.17
C GLY A 338 -9.70 8.16 -12.66
N THR A 339 -9.53 8.12 -11.35
CA THR A 339 -8.33 7.56 -10.71
C THR A 339 -8.73 6.79 -9.46
N ARG A 340 -7.77 6.15 -8.78
CA ARG A 340 -8.00 5.53 -7.47
C ARG A 340 -8.64 6.55 -6.51
N GLY A 341 -9.77 6.18 -5.91
CA GLY A 341 -10.54 7.03 -4.99
C GLY A 341 -11.32 8.18 -5.65
N LEU A 342 -11.26 8.31 -6.99
CA LEU A 342 -12.00 9.33 -7.74
C LEU A 342 -12.79 8.70 -8.89
N ASP A 343 -14.10 8.59 -8.69
CA ASP A 343 -15.02 8.18 -9.74
C ASP A 343 -15.10 9.22 -10.87
N ARG A 344 -15.38 8.74 -12.08
CA ARG A 344 -15.50 9.58 -13.28
C ARG A 344 -16.71 10.50 -13.20
N ASP A 345 -16.52 11.82 -13.31
CA ASP A 345 -17.59 12.82 -13.45
C ASP A 345 -17.56 13.48 -14.83
N MET A 346 -18.29 12.89 -15.76
CA MET A 346 -18.39 13.38 -17.14
C MET A 346 -19.02 14.77 -17.25
N ARG A 347 -19.88 15.17 -16.31
CA ARG A 347 -20.57 16.46 -16.39
C ARG A 347 -19.59 17.59 -16.07
N GLN A 348 -18.80 17.41 -15.01
CA GLN A 348 -17.78 18.39 -14.61
C GLN A 348 -16.64 18.45 -15.63
N ALA A 349 -16.14 17.29 -16.08
CA ALA A 349 -15.12 17.22 -17.12
C ALA A 349 -15.52 18.02 -18.37
N LYS A 350 -16.74 17.79 -18.88
CA LYS A 350 -17.26 18.52 -20.04
C LYS A 350 -17.35 20.03 -19.80
N ALA A 351 -17.82 20.45 -18.63
CA ALA A 351 -17.99 21.86 -18.31
C ALA A 351 -16.64 22.60 -18.38
N LEU A 352 -15.60 22.02 -17.78
CA LEU A 352 -14.24 22.55 -17.79
C LEU A 352 -13.64 22.55 -19.20
N PHE A 353 -13.74 21.44 -19.95
CA PHE A 353 -13.25 21.42 -21.34
C PHE A 353 -13.97 22.44 -22.23
N MET A 354 -15.28 22.63 -22.05
CA MET A 354 -16.04 23.66 -22.77
C MET A 354 -15.62 25.08 -22.37
N GLN A 355 -15.32 25.33 -21.09
CA GLN A 355 -14.79 26.61 -20.63
C GLN A 355 -13.46 26.91 -21.33
N ILE A 356 -12.55 25.93 -21.39
CA ILE A 356 -11.26 26.07 -22.06
C ILE A 356 -11.44 26.35 -23.56
N ALA A 357 -12.26 25.55 -24.24
CA ALA A 357 -12.51 25.70 -25.67
C ALA A 357 -13.14 27.07 -26.03
N ARG A 358 -14.03 27.60 -25.19
CA ARG A 358 -14.67 28.93 -25.40
C ARG A 358 -13.71 30.11 -25.28
N MET A 359 -12.55 29.93 -24.67
CA MET A 359 -11.54 30.98 -24.65
C MET A 359 -10.92 31.16 -26.03
N PHE A 360 -10.76 30.09 -26.80
CA PHE A 360 -10.16 30.11 -28.13
C PHE A 360 -11.19 30.28 -29.26
N TRP A 361 -12.27 29.50 -29.28
CA TRP A 361 -13.32 29.57 -30.30
C TRP A 361 -14.53 30.36 -29.83
N LYS A 362 -15.02 31.28 -30.67
CA LYS A 362 -16.32 31.93 -30.49
C LYS A 362 -17.46 30.96 -30.81
N GLN A 363 -18.68 31.32 -30.40
CA GLN A 363 -19.89 30.55 -30.69
C GLN A 363 -20.12 30.39 -32.21
N ASP A 364 -19.68 31.37 -33.01
CA ASP A 364 -19.72 31.35 -34.48
C ASP A 364 -18.66 30.44 -35.13
N GLY A 365 -17.80 29.79 -34.33
CA GLY A 365 -16.73 28.91 -34.81
C GLY A 365 -15.46 29.62 -35.28
N LYS A 366 -15.43 30.96 -35.33
CA LYS A 366 -14.23 31.75 -35.60
C LYS A 366 -13.29 31.74 -34.38
N THR A 367 -11.99 31.72 -34.64
CA THR A 367 -10.94 31.85 -33.61
C THR A 367 -10.88 33.29 -33.12
N LYS A 368 -10.53 33.50 -31.85
CA LYS A 368 -10.19 34.83 -31.32
C LYS A 368 -8.76 35.18 -31.74
N ALA A 369 -8.52 36.43 -32.11
CA ALA A 369 -7.22 36.88 -32.62
C ALA A 369 -6.18 37.11 -31.51
N ASP A 370 -6.62 37.51 -30.32
CA ASP A 370 -5.74 37.81 -29.17
C ASP A 370 -5.88 36.73 -28.10
N VAL A 371 -5.16 35.61 -28.25
CA VAL A 371 -5.21 34.52 -27.26
C VAL A 371 -3.82 34.16 -26.78
N SER A 372 -3.68 33.91 -25.48
CA SER A 372 -2.42 33.46 -24.87
C SER A 372 -1.96 32.14 -25.50
N SER A 373 -0.63 31.99 -25.66
CA SER A 373 0.02 30.76 -26.15
C SER A 373 -0.44 29.51 -25.39
N SER A 374 -0.66 29.60 -24.07
CA SER A 374 -1.16 28.47 -23.28
C SER A 374 -2.56 28.01 -23.71
N VAL A 375 -3.42 28.93 -24.13
CA VAL A 375 -4.76 28.60 -24.65
C VAL A 375 -4.65 27.97 -26.04
N GLU A 376 -3.75 28.48 -26.89
CA GLU A 376 -3.51 27.92 -28.23
C GLU A 376 -3.03 26.47 -28.17
N LYS A 377 -2.22 26.10 -27.16
CA LYS A 377 -1.81 24.70 -26.93
C LYS A 377 -2.92 23.84 -26.30
N LEU A 378 -3.63 24.34 -25.28
CA LEU A 378 -4.59 23.53 -24.49
C LEU A 378 -5.99 23.44 -25.09
N ALA A 379 -6.46 24.46 -25.83
CA ALA A 379 -7.80 24.45 -26.41
C ALA A 379 -7.99 23.36 -27.48
N PRO A 380 -7.03 23.10 -28.39
CA PRO A 380 -7.08 21.95 -29.31
C PRO A 380 -7.16 20.61 -28.59
N ARG A 381 -6.39 20.43 -27.51
CA ARG A 381 -6.45 19.21 -26.67
C ARG A 381 -7.82 19.05 -26.03
N ALA A 382 -8.38 20.14 -25.47
CA ALA A 382 -9.73 20.14 -24.91
C ALA A 382 -10.80 19.85 -25.99
N ALA A 383 -10.61 20.35 -27.22
CA ALA A 383 -11.46 20.02 -28.36
C ALA A 383 -11.40 18.53 -28.72
N GLY A 384 -10.22 17.91 -28.65
CA GLY A 384 -10.07 16.46 -28.81
C GLY A 384 -10.88 15.65 -27.78
N PHE A 385 -10.81 16.03 -26.51
CA PHE A 385 -11.63 15.40 -25.46
C PHE A 385 -13.12 15.64 -25.67
N LEU A 386 -13.55 16.86 -26.00
CA LEU A 386 -14.96 17.16 -26.31
C LEU A 386 -15.45 16.34 -27.52
N GLY A 387 -14.66 16.25 -28.58
CA GLY A 387 -14.95 15.43 -29.74
C GLY A 387 -15.11 13.96 -29.37
N ARG A 388 -14.21 13.44 -28.52
CA ARG A 388 -14.29 12.07 -27.99
C ARG A 388 -15.54 11.85 -27.15
N MET A 389 -15.93 12.80 -26.30
CA MET A 389 -17.17 12.72 -25.53
C MET A 389 -18.41 12.63 -26.43
N PHE A 390 -18.46 13.42 -27.52
CA PHE A 390 -19.54 13.34 -28.51
C PHE A 390 -19.50 12.06 -29.36
N LEU A 391 -18.30 11.54 -29.67
CA LEU A 391 -18.11 10.28 -30.39
C LEU A 391 -18.61 9.09 -29.56
N ARG A 392 -18.25 9.05 -28.28
CA ARG A 392 -18.55 7.96 -27.35
C ARG A 392 -19.92 8.09 -26.69
N GLY A 393 -20.53 9.28 -26.67
CA GLY A 393 -21.76 9.54 -25.93
C GLY A 393 -21.56 9.58 -24.41
N GLU A 394 -20.34 9.84 -23.95
CA GLU A 394 -20.02 9.91 -22.52
C GLU A 394 -20.39 11.30 -21.97
N GLY A 395 -21.30 11.36 -21.00
CA GLY A 395 -21.81 12.62 -20.43
C GLY A 395 -22.62 13.49 -21.38
N THR A 396 -22.87 13.03 -22.61
CA THR A 396 -23.61 13.75 -23.65
C THR A 396 -24.38 12.79 -24.56
N ARG A 397 -25.37 13.29 -25.30
CA ARG A 397 -25.97 12.50 -26.39
C ARG A 397 -24.96 12.35 -27.52
N GLN A 398 -24.71 11.10 -27.93
CA GLN A 398 -23.81 10.77 -29.02
C GLN A 398 -24.17 11.55 -30.30
N SER A 399 -23.16 12.14 -30.95
CA SER A 399 -23.32 12.90 -32.19
C SER A 399 -22.02 12.89 -32.98
N TYR A 400 -21.98 12.09 -34.05
CA TYR A 400 -20.79 11.97 -34.91
C TYR A 400 -20.46 13.27 -35.65
N GLU A 401 -21.46 14.05 -36.06
CA GLU A 401 -21.25 15.34 -36.73
C GLU A 401 -20.54 16.35 -35.82
N LYS A 402 -21.00 16.45 -34.56
CA LYS A 402 -20.35 17.32 -33.56
C LYS A 402 -18.96 16.81 -33.22
N ALA A 403 -18.77 15.50 -33.10
CA ALA A 403 -17.46 14.90 -32.89
C ALA A 403 -16.49 15.30 -34.01
N GLN A 404 -16.87 15.13 -35.28
CA GLN A 404 -16.06 15.56 -36.42
C GLN A 404 -15.74 17.04 -36.41
N LEU A 405 -16.70 17.89 -36.05
CA LEU A 405 -16.48 19.34 -35.96
C LEU A 405 -15.38 19.67 -34.94
N TRP A 406 -15.42 19.06 -33.76
CA TRP A 406 -14.42 19.26 -32.73
C TRP A 406 -13.06 18.67 -33.11
N PHE A 407 -13.03 17.48 -33.71
CA PHE A 407 -11.78 16.89 -34.19
C PHE A 407 -11.13 17.71 -35.31
N LYS A 408 -11.91 18.26 -36.26
CA LYS A 408 -11.37 19.17 -37.28
C LYS A 408 -10.72 20.41 -36.66
N ARG A 409 -11.30 20.93 -35.58
CA ARG A 409 -10.70 22.05 -34.82
C ARG A 409 -9.40 21.65 -34.14
N GLY A 410 -9.33 20.48 -33.53
CA GLY A 410 -8.10 19.96 -32.91
C GLY A 410 -7.00 19.69 -33.94
N ILE A 411 -7.34 19.03 -35.05
CA ILE A 411 -6.39 18.67 -36.13
C ILE A 411 -5.77 19.92 -36.77
N ALA A 412 -6.52 21.02 -36.90
CA ALA A 412 -6.00 22.28 -37.44
C ALA A 412 -4.79 22.83 -36.63
N TYR A 413 -4.64 22.41 -35.38
CA TYR A 413 -3.55 22.77 -34.48
C TYR A 413 -2.73 21.56 -34.01
N GLY A 414 -2.79 20.44 -34.74
CA GLY A 414 -1.94 19.27 -34.47
C GLY A 414 -2.33 18.42 -33.25
N ASP A 415 -3.58 18.49 -32.75
CA ASP A 415 -3.99 17.64 -31.62
C ASP A 415 -3.98 16.14 -31.98
N VAL A 416 -3.14 15.38 -31.28
CA VAL A 416 -2.91 13.95 -31.46
C VAL A 416 -4.19 13.14 -31.23
N LEU A 417 -4.94 13.48 -30.18
CA LEU A 417 -6.17 12.77 -29.82
C LEU A 417 -7.24 12.90 -30.91
N SER A 418 -7.35 14.08 -31.51
CA SER A 418 -8.26 14.38 -32.62
C SER A 418 -7.85 13.65 -33.89
N GLN A 419 -6.56 13.59 -34.22
CA GLN A 419 -6.04 12.82 -35.35
C GLN A 419 -6.38 11.34 -35.21
N TYR A 420 -6.02 10.72 -34.08
CA TYR A 420 -6.35 9.33 -33.79
C TYR A 420 -7.86 9.07 -33.89
N SER A 421 -8.67 9.91 -33.24
CA SER A 421 -10.12 9.70 -33.20
C SER A 421 -10.75 9.86 -34.59
N MET A 422 -10.22 10.75 -35.44
CA MET A 422 -10.63 10.85 -36.85
C MET A 422 -10.24 9.59 -37.64
N GLY A 423 -9.06 9.02 -37.38
CA GLY A 423 -8.63 7.73 -37.93
C GLY A 423 -9.61 6.61 -37.59
N VAL A 424 -10.00 6.50 -36.31
CA VAL A 424 -11.02 5.55 -35.82
C VAL A 424 -12.37 5.75 -36.51
N MET A 425 -12.79 7.00 -36.73
CA MET A 425 -14.03 7.30 -37.44
C MET A 425 -14.01 6.80 -38.89
N TYR A 426 -12.92 7.03 -39.62
CA TYR A 426 -12.77 6.51 -41.00
C TYR A 426 -12.59 4.99 -41.05
N MET A 427 -11.93 4.39 -40.06
CA MET A 427 -11.68 2.95 -39.99
C MET A 427 -12.98 2.16 -39.81
N HIS A 428 -13.88 2.65 -38.93
CA HIS A 428 -15.15 1.98 -38.61
C HIS A 428 -16.38 2.59 -39.30
N GLY A 429 -16.22 3.64 -40.12
CA GLY A 429 -17.32 4.31 -40.80
C GLY A 429 -18.29 5.07 -39.87
N LEU A 430 -17.77 5.66 -38.78
CA LEU A 430 -18.58 6.33 -37.75
C LEU A 430 -18.96 7.75 -38.20
N GLY A 431 -20.12 7.91 -38.84
CA GLY A 431 -20.59 9.20 -39.37
C GLY A 431 -19.78 9.75 -40.55
N VAL A 432 -18.81 8.98 -41.05
CA VAL A 432 -18.07 9.17 -42.31
C VAL A 432 -18.11 7.86 -43.09
N PRO A 433 -18.02 7.88 -44.43
CA PRO A 433 -17.82 6.64 -45.19
C PRO A 433 -16.50 5.99 -44.80
N GLN A 434 -16.49 4.66 -44.75
CA GLN A 434 -15.30 3.89 -44.41
C GLN A 434 -14.19 4.12 -45.46
N ASP A 435 -13.01 4.52 -45.00
CA ASP A 435 -11.86 4.81 -45.84
C ASP A 435 -10.57 4.40 -45.12
N PRO A 436 -10.05 3.18 -45.35
CA PRO A 436 -8.91 2.66 -44.61
C PRO A 436 -7.61 3.42 -44.91
N ILE A 437 -7.49 4.05 -46.09
CA ILE A 437 -6.28 4.80 -46.49
C ILE A 437 -6.24 6.12 -45.75
N LYS A 438 -7.36 6.85 -45.68
CA LYS A 438 -7.44 8.06 -44.84
C LYS A 438 -7.24 7.71 -43.37
N ALA A 439 -7.82 6.60 -42.91
CA ALA A 439 -7.65 6.13 -41.54
C ALA A 439 -6.17 5.87 -41.22
N SER A 440 -5.45 5.11 -42.06
CA SER A 440 -4.03 4.81 -41.83
C SER A 440 -3.17 6.07 -41.79
N ASN A 441 -3.46 7.08 -42.60
CA ASN A 441 -2.71 8.34 -42.59
C ASN A 441 -2.91 9.09 -41.27
N PHE A 442 -4.14 9.19 -40.77
CA PHE A 442 -4.42 9.82 -39.47
C PHE A 442 -3.82 9.03 -38.31
N LEU A 443 -3.89 7.70 -38.36
CA LEU A 443 -3.28 6.83 -37.35
C LEU A 443 -1.75 6.94 -37.37
N ALA A 444 -1.12 7.02 -38.54
CA ALA A 444 0.32 7.23 -38.70
C ALA A 444 0.79 8.51 -38.01
N SER A 445 0.13 9.64 -38.27
CA SER A 445 0.47 10.91 -37.61
C SER A 445 0.32 10.84 -36.08
N ALA A 446 -0.71 10.14 -35.59
CA ALA A 446 -0.89 9.96 -34.15
C ALA A 446 0.14 9.01 -33.53
N ALA A 447 0.55 7.96 -34.25
CA ALA A 447 1.55 7.00 -33.80
C ALA A 447 2.96 7.60 -33.77
N ASP A 448 3.30 8.47 -34.73
CA ASP A 448 4.53 9.27 -34.76
C ASP A 448 4.59 10.21 -33.53
N SER A 449 3.44 10.65 -33.04
CA SER A 449 3.30 11.41 -31.79
C SER A 449 3.28 10.53 -30.52
N ASN A 450 3.79 9.30 -30.60
CA ASN A 450 3.87 8.33 -29.50
C ASN A 450 2.52 7.92 -28.86
N MET A 451 1.40 8.05 -29.57
CA MET A 451 0.12 7.57 -29.05
C MET A 451 0.03 6.05 -29.17
N ALA A 452 0.15 5.34 -28.05
CA ALA A 452 0.20 3.88 -28.04
C ALA A 452 -1.02 3.19 -28.66
N VAL A 453 -2.23 3.74 -28.48
CA VAL A 453 -3.45 3.18 -29.10
C VAL A 453 -3.38 3.30 -30.63
N ALA A 454 -2.78 4.37 -31.16
CA ALA A 454 -2.58 4.52 -32.60
C ALA A 454 -1.50 3.55 -33.10
N GLN A 455 -0.42 3.38 -32.33
CA GLN A 455 0.64 2.41 -32.63
C GLN A 455 0.08 0.98 -32.67
N THR A 456 -0.82 0.60 -31.74
CA THR A 456 -1.46 -0.72 -31.77
C THR A 456 -2.34 -0.90 -32.99
N ASP A 457 -3.18 0.07 -33.32
CA ASP A 457 -4.08 -0.02 -34.47
C ASP A 457 -3.29 -0.12 -35.79
N LEU A 458 -2.21 0.65 -35.95
CA LEU A 458 -1.29 0.48 -37.08
C LEU A 458 -0.59 -0.88 -37.07
N GLY A 459 -0.16 -1.36 -35.90
CA GLY A 459 0.44 -2.68 -35.74
C GLY A 459 -0.49 -3.79 -36.21
N VAL A 460 -1.79 -3.68 -35.89
CA VAL A 460 -2.83 -4.61 -36.38
C VAL A 460 -2.97 -4.52 -37.90
N LEU A 461 -3.02 -3.32 -38.47
CA LEU A 461 -3.09 -3.15 -39.94
C LEU A 461 -1.89 -3.79 -40.65
N PHE A 462 -0.67 -3.64 -40.12
CA PHE A 462 0.52 -4.30 -40.68
C PHE A 462 0.50 -5.81 -40.47
N LEU A 463 -0.02 -6.29 -39.34
CA LEU A 463 -0.16 -7.71 -39.06
C LEU A 463 -1.13 -8.37 -40.05
N ASP A 464 -2.26 -7.72 -40.34
CA ASP A 464 -3.26 -8.18 -41.31
C ASP A 464 -2.70 -8.24 -42.74
N GLN A 465 -1.73 -7.38 -43.06
CA GLN A 465 -1.00 -7.41 -44.33
C GLN A 465 0.12 -8.46 -44.37
N GLY A 466 0.34 -9.21 -43.28
CA GLY A 466 1.42 -10.19 -43.15
C GLY A 466 2.80 -9.59 -42.83
N GLN A 467 2.89 -8.29 -42.54
CA GLN A 467 4.13 -7.59 -42.21
C GLN A 467 4.46 -7.69 -40.72
N VAL A 468 4.69 -8.91 -40.24
CA VAL A 468 4.86 -9.24 -38.81
C VAL A 468 6.01 -8.47 -38.14
N ALA A 469 7.12 -8.26 -38.85
CA ALA A 469 8.28 -7.58 -38.29
C ALA A 469 7.99 -6.11 -37.92
N ILE A 470 7.27 -5.40 -38.78
CA ILE A 470 6.87 -4.01 -38.56
C ILE A 470 5.77 -3.93 -37.50
N ALA A 471 4.78 -4.84 -37.56
CA ALA A 471 3.74 -4.94 -36.55
C ALA A 471 4.34 -5.11 -35.14
N ARG A 472 5.32 -6.02 -35.00
CA ARG A 472 6.02 -6.26 -33.73
C ARG A 472 6.68 -4.98 -33.18
N THR A 473 7.35 -4.20 -34.03
CA THR A 473 7.99 -2.95 -33.56
C THR A 473 6.98 -1.95 -33.04
N TYR A 474 5.82 -1.82 -33.69
CA TYR A 474 4.75 -0.94 -33.20
C TYR A 474 4.16 -1.43 -31.88
N PHE A 475 3.96 -2.75 -31.73
CA PHE A 475 3.49 -3.28 -30.45
C PHE A 475 4.51 -3.13 -29.33
N GLU A 476 5.81 -3.29 -29.61
CA GLU A 476 6.89 -3.07 -28.63
C GLU A 476 6.96 -1.60 -28.18
N LEU A 477 6.70 -0.65 -29.09
CA LEU A 477 6.55 0.77 -28.74
C LEU A 477 5.31 1.01 -27.87
N ALA A 478 4.16 0.44 -28.24
CA ALA A 478 2.90 0.60 -27.51
C ALA A 478 2.93 -0.02 -26.10
N ILE A 479 3.69 -1.09 -25.90
CA ILE A 479 3.88 -1.70 -24.57
C ILE A 479 4.53 -0.73 -23.58
N ARG A 480 5.36 0.21 -24.04
CA ARG A 480 6.01 1.20 -23.15
C ARG A 480 4.99 2.04 -22.39
N SER A 481 3.83 2.29 -22.98
CA SER A 481 2.72 2.99 -22.32
C SER A 481 1.73 2.05 -21.62
N GLY A 482 1.92 0.73 -21.70
CA GLY A 482 1.05 -0.27 -21.09
C GLY A 482 -0.28 -0.54 -21.79
N HIS A 483 -0.37 -0.47 -23.12
CA HIS A 483 -1.64 -0.77 -23.82
C HIS A 483 -1.98 -2.27 -23.83
N ILE A 484 -3.22 -2.63 -23.46
CA ILE A 484 -3.67 -4.03 -23.29
C ILE A 484 -3.59 -4.86 -24.58
N GLU A 485 -4.01 -4.30 -25.72
CA GLU A 485 -4.02 -5.05 -26.98
C GLU A 485 -2.61 -5.28 -27.51
N ALA A 486 -1.68 -4.35 -27.28
CA ALA A 486 -0.28 -4.52 -27.63
C ALA A 486 0.31 -5.79 -27.00
N TYR A 487 0.07 -5.98 -25.69
CA TYR A 487 0.49 -7.19 -24.97
C TYR A 487 -0.15 -8.44 -25.55
N TYR A 488 -1.46 -8.39 -25.85
CA TYR A 488 -2.18 -9.53 -26.42
C TYR A 488 -1.63 -9.94 -27.80
N TYR A 489 -1.42 -9.00 -28.72
CA TYR A 489 -0.90 -9.32 -30.05
C TYR A 489 0.56 -9.79 -30.01
N LEU A 490 1.39 -9.24 -29.13
CA LEU A 490 2.76 -9.75 -28.93
C LEU A 490 2.78 -11.15 -28.33
N ALA A 491 1.82 -11.47 -27.46
CA ALA A 491 1.62 -12.81 -26.95
C ALA A 491 1.23 -13.79 -28.07
N GLU A 492 0.29 -13.41 -28.94
CA GLU A 492 -0.12 -14.22 -30.11
C GLU A 492 1.04 -14.45 -31.08
N ILE A 493 1.81 -13.40 -31.42
CA ILE A 493 3.00 -13.50 -32.28
C ILE A 493 4.02 -14.48 -31.67
N SER A 494 4.22 -14.41 -30.36
CA SER A 494 5.19 -15.26 -29.64
C SER A 494 4.72 -16.71 -29.48
N ASP A 495 3.43 -16.95 -29.25
CA ASP A 495 2.85 -18.29 -29.12
C ASP A 495 2.73 -19.01 -30.47
N GLN A 496 2.40 -18.28 -31.53
CA GLN A 496 2.32 -18.84 -32.89
C GLN A 496 3.69 -18.97 -33.56
N GLY A 497 4.71 -18.27 -33.07
CA GLY A 497 6.04 -18.26 -33.69
C GLY A 497 6.05 -17.49 -35.02
N LEU A 498 5.31 -16.37 -35.10
CA LEU A 498 5.27 -15.54 -36.29
C LEU A 498 6.57 -14.73 -36.40
N GLY A 499 7.43 -15.08 -37.37
CA GLY A 499 8.69 -14.38 -37.64
C GLY A 499 9.85 -14.68 -36.69
N ARG A 500 9.66 -15.50 -35.66
CA ARG A 500 10.69 -16.06 -34.75
C ARG A 500 10.24 -17.44 -34.24
N GLU A 501 11.13 -18.19 -33.61
CA GLU A 501 10.75 -19.45 -32.95
C GLU A 501 9.71 -19.22 -31.84
N ARG A 502 8.78 -20.16 -31.70
CA ARG A 502 7.73 -20.14 -30.68
C ARG A 502 8.35 -20.11 -29.28
N SER A 503 7.95 -19.13 -28.47
CA SER A 503 8.41 -19.00 -27.09
C SER A 503 7.23 -18.97 -26.12
N CYS A 504 6.94 -20.12 -25.51
CA CYS A 504 5.85 -20.26 -24.54
C CYS A 504 6.07 -19.41 -23.27
N GLY A 505 7.33 -19.18 -22.87
CA GLY A 505 7.65 -18.38 -21.68
C GLY A 505 7.31 -16.90 -21.87
N MET A 506 7.72 -16.33 -23.01
CA MET A 506 7.40 -14.94 -23.37
C MET A 506 5.89 -14.77 -23.59
N ALA A 507 5.26 -15.71 -24.30
CA ALA A 507 3.81 -15.69 -24.52
C ALA A 507 3.04 -15.72 -23.20
N ALA A 508 3.41 -16.60 -22.26
CA ALA A 508 2.76 -16.67 -20.95
C ALA A 508 2.89 -15.35 -20.17
N ALA A 509 4.05 -14.71 -20.20
CA ALA A 509 4.27 -13.43 -19.54
C ALA A 509 3.41 -12.32 -20.14
N TYR A 510 3.37 -12.19 -21.47
CA TYR A 510 2.55 -11.18 -22.14
C TYR A 510 1.04 -11.42 -21.96
N TYR A 511 0.56 -12.66 -22.09
CA TYR A 511 -0.86 -12.97 -21.83
C TYR A 511 -1.24 -12.71 -20.37
N LYS A 512 -0.36 -13.01 -19.42
CA LYS A 512 -0.59 -12.71 -18.00
C LYS A 512 -0.79 -11.21 -17.80
N ILE A 513 0.09 -10.37 -18.34
CA ILE A 513 -0.04 -8.91 -18.22
C ILE A 513 -1.34 -8.43 -18.87
N ALA A 514 -1.66 -8.90 -20.09
CA ALA A 514 -2.91 -8.53 -20.76
C ALA A 514 -4.16 -8.98 -19.98
N ALA A 515 -4.12 -10.15 -19.34
CA ALA A 515 -5.19 -10.62 -18.48
C ALA A 515 -5.37 -9.72 -17.24
N GLU A 516 -4.28 -9.45 -16.52
CA GLU A 516 -4.28 -8.65 -15.28
C GLU A 516 -4.73 -7.21 -15.48
N MET A 517 -4.53 -6.61 -16.66
CA MET A 517 -4.93 -5.22 -16.94
C MET A 517 -6.46 -5.00 -16.90
N ALA A 518 -7.27 -6.04 -17.18
CA ALA A 518 -8.73 -5.95 -17.11
C ALA A 518 -9.26 -6.47 -15.77
N GLU A 519 -8.74 -5.91 -14.67
CA GLU A 519 -9.02 -6.30 -13.29
C GLU A 519 -10.52 -6.45 -12.98
N VAL A 520 -11.36 -5.57 -13.54
CA VAL A 520 -12.82 -5.54 -13.35
C VAL A 520 -13.50 -6.85 -13.76
N VAL A 521 -12.92 -7.61 -14.68
CA VAL A 521 -13.54 -8.82 -15.25
C VAL A 521 -13.45 -10.02 -14.29
N HIS A 522 -12.37 -10.14 -13.52
CA HIS A 522 -12.09 -11.36 -12.75
C HIS A 522 -11.51 -11.15 -11.35
N SER A 523 -10.90 -9.99 -11.08
CA SER A 523 -10.25 -9.73 -9.79
C SER A 523 -11.23 -9.23 -8.74
N SER A 524 -10.89 -9.47 -7.47
CA SER A 524 -11.64 -9.03 -6.29
C SER A 524 -11.06 -7.76 -5.65
N PHE A 525 -10.24 -6.99 -6.36
CA PHE A 525 -9.58 -5.80 -5.79
C PHE A 525 -10.55 -4.70 -5.38
N ILE A 526 -11.61 -4.46 -6.16
CA ILE A 526 -12.61 -3.41 -5.83
C ILE A 526 -13.26 -3.74 -4.48
N GLU A 527 -13.76 -4.96 -4.34
CA GLU A 527 -14.40 -5.44 -3.10
C GLU A 527 -13.42 -5.46 -1.92
N ALA A 528 -12.15 -5.82 -2.16
CA ALA A 528 -11.11 -5.85 -1.13
C ALA A 528 -10.73 -4.45 -0.64
N ASN A 529 -10.53 -3.52 -1.58
CA ASN A 529 -10.16 -2.15 -1.27
C ASN A 529 -11.31 -1.42 -0.55
N GLU A 530 -12.55 -1.59 -1.00
CA GLU A 530 -13.73 -1.07 -0.30
C GLU A 530 -13.84 -1.67 1.12
N ALA A 531 -13.65 -2.98 1.27
CA ALA A 531 -13.65 -3.62 2.59
C ALA A 531 -12.53 -3.08 3.51
N TYR A 532 -11.36 -2.79 2.95
CA TYR A 532 -10.24 -2.24 3.70
C TYR A 532 -10.48 -0.80 4.13
N GLU A 533 -10.95 0.06 3.22
CA GLU A 533 -11.31 1.46 3.50
C GLU A 533 -12.44 1.57 4.53
N THR A 534 -13.38 0.62 4.52
CA THR A 534 -14.46 0.54 5.51
C THR A 534 -14.02 -0.04 6.86
N GLY A 535 -12.80 -0.59 6.95
CA GLY A 535 -12.20 -1.15 8.16
C GLY A 535 -12.55 -2.63 8.42
N ASP A 536 -13.23 -3.32 7.51
CA ASP A 536 -13.44 -4.78 7.58
C ASP A 536 -12.24 -5.53 6.98
N SER A 537 -11.16 -5.59 7.77
CA SER A 537 -9.91 -6.24 7.37
C SER A 537 -10.05 -7.75 7.12
N GLN A 538 -11.02 -8.44 7.75
CA GLN A 538 -11.28 -9.86 7.47
C GLN A 538 -11.84 -10.05 6.06
N LYS A 539 -12.83 -9.24 5.66
CA LYS A 539 -13.39 -9.30 4.30
C LYS A 539 -12.35 -8.88 3.27
N ALA A 540 -11.57 -7.84 3.55
CA ALA A 540 -10.47 -7.40 2.70
C ALA A 540 -9.41 -8.51 2.50
N LEU A 541 -9.03 -9.18 3.59
CA LEU A 541 -8.07 -10.29 3.57
C LEU A 541 -8.53 -11.41 2.64
N VAL A 542 -9.77 -11.91 2.80
CA VAL A 542 -10.29 -13.00 1.97
C VAL A 542 -10.38 -12.59 0.51
N ALA A 543 -10.85 -11.38 0.23
CA ALA A 543 -10.94 -10.86 -1.13
C ALA A 543 -9.55 -10.73 -1.77
N TRP A 544 -8.53 -10.24 -1.06
CA TRP A 544 -7.15 -10.26 -1.57
C TRP A 544 -6.60 -11.67 -1.69
N MET A 545 -6.91 -12.61 -0.80
CA MET A 545 -6.49 -14.02 -0.94
C MET A 545 -7.01 -14.63 -2.25
N MET A 546 -8.25 -14.33 -2.64
CA MET A 546 -8.80 -14.79 -3.92
C MET A 546 -8.01 -14.24 -5.11
N ALA A 547 -7.69 -12.93 -5.11
CA ALA A 547 -6.84 -12.34 -6.15
C ALA A 547 -5.40 -12.86 -6.10
N ALA A 548 -4.87 -13.15 -4.91
CA ALA A 548 -3.53 -13.68 -4.72
C ALA A 548 -3.39 -15.11 -5.28
N GLU A 549 -4.44 -15.93 -5.17
CA GLU A 549 -4.53 -17.27 -5.80
C GLU A 549 -4.71 -17.20 -7.33
N GLN A 550 -5.25 -16.09 -7.86
CA GLN A 550 -5.25 -15.82 -9.31
C GLN A 550 -3.84 -15.42 -9.83
N GLY A 551 -2.91 -15.07 -8.94
CA GLY A 551 -1.52 -14.77 -9.28
C GLY A 551 -1.15 -13.28 -9.22
N PHE A 552 -2.06 -12.40 -8.79
CA PHE A 552 -1.75 -10.98 -8.64
C PHE A 552 -0.71 -10.76 -7.53
N GLU A 553 0.45 -10.21 -7.92
CA GLU A 553 1.55 -9.89 -7.00
C GLU A 553 1.11 -8.92 -5.89
N ASN A 554 0.40 -7.85 -6.26
CA ASN A 554 -0.09 -6.85 -5.32
C ASN A 554 -0.97 -7.45 -4.21
N ALA A 555 -1.84 -8.40 -4.58
CA ALA A 555 -2.71 -9.07 -3.62
C ALA A 555 -1.90 -10.01 -2.69
N GLN A 556 -0.91 -10.72 -3.23
CA GLN A 556 -0.01 -11.56 -2.43
C GLN A 556 0.74 -10.73 -1.38
N ALA A 557 1.26 -9.56 -1.79
CA ALA A 557 1.88 -8.59 -0.91
C ALA A 557 0.91 -8.07 0.17
N ASN A 558 -0.33 -7.71 -0.21
CA ASN A 558 -1.33 -7.20 0.73
C ASN A 558 -1.73 -8.23 1.78
N VAL A 559 -1.96 -9.48 1.37
CA VAL A 559 -2.28 -10.58 2.30
C VAL A 559 -1.13 -10.80 3.28
N ALA A 560 0.11 -10.89 2.78
CA ALA A 560 1.27 -11.10 3.63
C ALA A 560 1.47 -9.95 4.62
N TRP A 561 1.35 -8.70 4.16
CA TRP A 561 1.47 -7.52 5.01
C TRP A 561 0.40 -7.49 6.10
N LEU A 562 -0.86 -7.74 5.76
CA LEU A 562 -1.97 -7.70 6.71
C LEU A 562 -1.84 -8.77 7.80
N LEU A 563 -1.34 -9.96 7.44
CA LEU A 563 -1.04 -11.02 8.41
C LEU A 563 0.19 -10.66 9.28
N ASP A 564 1.21 -9.98 8.72
CA ASP A 564 2.45 -9.59 9.41
C ASP A 564 2.27 -8.42 10.39
N GLN A 565 1.40 -7.44 10.07
CA GLN A 565 1.11 -6.24 10.88
C GLN A 565 0.49 -6.52 12.25
N THR A 566 0.12 -7.76 12.54
CA THR A 566 -0.40 -8.18 13.86
C THR A 566 0.64 -8.10 15.00
N LYS A 567 1.85 -7.62 14.73
CA LYS A 567 2.94 -7.34 15.68
C LYS A 567 2.92 -5.87 16.16
N PRO A 568 2.86 -5.60 17.48
CA PRO A 568 3.07 -4.23 17.96
C PRO A 568 4.53 -3.78 17.74
N LEU A 569 4.73 -2.69 17.00
CA LEU A 569 6.05 -2.09 16.69
C LEU A 569 6.86 -1.74 17.95
N TYR A 570 6.18 -1.31 19.01
CA TYR A 570 6.77 -1.07 20.33
C TYR A 570 5.94 -1.76 21.40
N SER A 571 6.20 -3.03 21.65
CA SER A 571 5.67 -3.62 22.86
C SER A 571 6.56 -3.20 24.03
N ILE A 572 6.01 -2.42 24.97
CA ILE A 572 6.63 -2.24 26.30
C ILE A 572 6.90 -3.62 26.93
N ARG A 573 6.11 -4.66 26.56
CA ARG A 573 6.38 -6.05 26.92
C ARG A 573 7.61 -6.66 26.24
N ALA A 574 8.05 -6.19 25.08
CA ALA A 574 9.30 -6.63 24.43
C ALA A 574 10.54 -6.03 25.13
N LEU A 575 10.43 -4.76 25.55
CA LEU A 575 11.48 -4.11 26.36
C LEU A 575 11.51 -4.70 27.78
N LEU A 576 10.35 -4.98 28.37
CA LEU A 576 10.22 -5.67 29.64
C LEU A 576 10.52 -7.17 29.55
N SER A 577 10.33 -7.87 28.43
CA SER A 577 10.69 -9.30 28.30
C SER A 577 12.20 -9.50 28.33
N TYR A 578 12.97 -8.49 27.90
CA TYR A 578 14.43 -8.46 28.08
C TYR A 578 14.83 -8.33 29.56
N ALA A 579 13.98 -7.75 30.40
CA ALA A 579 14.22 -7.52 31.82
C ALA A 579 13.50 -8.51 32.75
N ILE A 580 12.45 -9.19 32.28
CA ILE A 580 11.51 -9.98 33.08
C ILE A 580 11.09 -11.26 32.27
N PRO A 581 11.66 -12.43 32.59
CA PRO A 581 11.50 -13.65 31.76
C PRO A 581 10.11 -14.30 31.76
N PHE A 582 9.14 -13.80 32.54
CA PHE A 582 7.76 -14.33 32.56
C PHE A 582 6.76 -13.56 31.69
N VAL A 583 7.19 -12.49 31.02
CA VAL A 583 6.33 -11.71 30.11
C VAL A 583 6.44 -12.31 28.70
N THR A 584 5.58 -13.29 28.40
CA THR A 584 5.53 -13.93 27.08
C THR A 584 4.88 -13.00 26.05
N GLN A 585 5.57 -12.77 24.92
CA GLN A 585 4.96 -12.16 23.74
C GLN A 585 3.82 -13.04 23.25
N LYS A 586 2.70 -12.44 22.82
CA LYS A 586 1.61 -13.20 22.19
C LYS A 586 2.12 -13.59 20.79
N ALA A 587 2.42 -14.87 20.62
CA ALA A 587 2.88 -15.41 19.35
C ALA A 587 1.82 -15.21 18.27
N ILE A 588 2.27 -14.91 17.05
CA ILE A 588 1.44 -15.03 15.84
C ILE A 588 0.87 -16.44 15.83
N SER A 589 -0.40 -16.62 15.44
CA SER A 589 -0.90 -17.97 15.20
C SER A 589 0.02 -18.66 14.19
N ALA A 590 0.53 -19.84 14.49
CA ALA A 590 1.50 -20.52 13.62
C ALA A 590 0.95 -20.68 12.18
N THR A 591 -0.38 -20.84 12.04
CA THR A 591 -1.07 -20.86 10.75
C THR A 591 -0.89 -19.56 9.96
N ASP A 592 -1.08 -18.41 10.60
CA ASP A 592 -0.99 -17.10 9.95
C ASP A 592 0.47 -16.78 9.56
N ALA A 593 1.44 -17.21 10.38
CA ALA A 593 2.86 -17.08 10.06
C ALA A 593 3.26 -17.95 8.84
N THR A 594 2.79 -19.20 8.76
CA THR A 594 3.04 -20.07 7.59
C THR A 594 2.42 -19.49 6.31
N LEU A 595 1.19 -18.98 6.40
CA LEU A 595 0.48 -18.40 5.27
C LEU A 595 1.15 -17.11 4.78
N SER A 596 1.57 -16.25 5.71
CA SER A 596 2.33 -15.03 5.43
C SER A 596 3.63 -15.35 4.68
N LEU A 597 4.43 -16.33 5.15
CA LEU A 597 5.66 -16.75 4.48
C LEU A 597 5.41 -17.26 3.06
N ILE A 598 4.33 -18.04 2.85
CA ILE A 598 3.94 -18.53 1.52
C ILE A 598 3.67 -17.34 0.58
N TYR A 599 2.89 -16.35 1.02
CA TYR A 599 2.53 -15.22 0.17
C TYR A 599 3.70 -14.25 -0.07
N TYR A 600 4.55 -13.99 0.93
CA TYR A 600 5.81 -13.25 0.72
C TYR A 600 6.69 -13.95 -0.31
N THR A 601 6.85 -15.27 -0.22
CA THR A 601 7.65 -16.04 -1.18
C THR A 601 7.06 -15.98 -2.60
N ARG A 602 5.72 -16.02 -2.73
CA ARG A 602 5.05 -15.92 -4.03
C ARG A 602 5.21 -14.52 -4.65
N SER A 603 5.02 -13.46 -3.86
CA SER A 603 5.24 -12.08 -4.31
C SER A 603 6.72 -11.84 -4.67
N ALA A 604 7.65 -12.36 -3.87
CA ALA A 604 9.08 -12.30 -4.15
C ALA A 604 9.47 -12.94 -5.49
N ARG A 605 8.89 -14.10 -5.83
CA ARG A 605 9.08 -14.77 -7.14
C ARG A 605 8.56 -13.94 -8.31
N GLN A 606 7.70 -12.96 -8.06
CA GLN A 606 7.20 -11.98 -9.03
C GLN A 606 7.97 -10.66 -8.98
N GLN A 607 9.22 -10.69 -8.50
CA GLN A 607 10.17 -9.57 -8.46
C GLN A 607 9.85 -8.47 -7.42
N ASN A 608 9.05 -8.77 -6.38
CA ASN A 608 8.94 -7.86 -5.24
C ASN A 608 10.12 -8.06 -4.27
N LEU A 609 11.04 -7.08 -4.28
CA LEU A 609 12.25 -7.11 -3.47
C LEU A 609 11.97 -7.04 -1.97
N ASP A 610 11.04 -6.19 -1.53
CA ASP A 610 10.75 -6.05 -0.10
C ASP A 610 10.11 -7.34 0.46
N SER A 611 9.26 -8.01 -0.34
CA SER A 611 8.71 -9.32 0.01
C SER A 611 9.78 -10.41 0.11
N LEU A 612 10.84 -10.33 -0.71
CA LEU A 612 11.97 -11.25 -0.66
C LEU A 612 12.76 -11.08 0.64
N ILE A 613 12.99 -9.85 1.07
CA ILE A 613 13.68 -9.55 2.34
C ILE A 613 12.82 -10.01 3.51
N LYS A 614 11.50 -9.76 3.49
CA LYS A 614 10.56 -10.25 4.51
C LYS A 614 10.52 -11.77 4.59
N ALA A 615 10.55 -12.47 3.45
CA ALA A 615 10.67 -13.94 3.46
C ALA A 615 11.98 -14.39 4.14
N GLY A 616 13.09 -13.69 3.88
CA GLY A 616 14.36 -13.89 4.58
C GLY A 616 14.24 -13.70 6.10
N ASP A 617 13.58 -12.62 6.54
CA ASP A 617 13.34 -12.35 7.98
C ASP A 617 12.55 -13.49 8.64
N TYR A 618 11.53 -14.03 7.96
CA TYR A 618 10.75 -15.17 8.46
C TYR A 618 11.60 -16.44 8.58
N HIS A 619 12.46 -16.72 7.59
CA HIS A 619 13.41 -17.83 7.64
C HIS A 619 14.44 -17.66 8.77
N LEU A 620 14.93 -16.44 8.99
CA LEU A 620 15.87 -16.12 10.06
C LEU A 620 15.24 -16.32 11.44
N LEU A 621 13.99 -15.91 11.61
CA LEU A 621 13.24 -16.03 12.87
C LEU A 621 12.63 -17.42 13.10
N GLY A 622 12.60 -18.30 12.09
CA GLY A 622 11.93 -19.60 12.17
C GLY A 622 10.40 -19.49 12.20
N LEU A 623 9.84 -18.42 11.62
CA LEU A 623 8.40 -18.20 11.59
C LEU A 623 7.78 -18.93 10.39
N GLY A 624 6.88 -19.87 10.66
CA GLY A 624 6.11 -20.55 9.62
C GLY A 624 6.88 -21.61 8.81
N THR A 625 8.07 -22.02 9.25
CA THR A 625 8.80 -23.15 8.66
C THR A 625 8.29 -24.48 9.23
N THR A 626 8.17 -25.52 8.39
CA THR A 626 7.89 -26.90 8.83
C THR A 626 9.19 -27.61 9.20
N PRO A 627 9.18 -28.66 10.05
CA PRO A 627 10.42 -29.30 10.48
C PRO A 627 11.00 -30.08 9.31
N ASN A 628 12.29 -29.87 9.03
CA ASN A 628 13.01 -30.58 7.98
C ASN A 628 12.87 -32.10 8.16
N SER A 629 12.25 -32.76 7.18
CA SER A 629 12.26 -34.22 7.00
C SER A 629 13.52 -34.71 6.28
N SER A 630 14.63 -33.97 6.34
CA SER A 630 15.89 -34.34 5.68
C SER A 630 16.75 -35.33 6.48
N HIS A 631 16.28 -35.81 7.64
CA HIS A 631 16.84 -36.97 8.33
C HIS A 631 15.73 -37.90 8.80
N ILE A 632 14.96 -38.47 7.87
CA ILE A 632 14.18 -39.67 8.12
C ILE A 632 14.62 -40.69 7.07
N GLU A 633 15.45 -41.65 7.49
CA GLU A 633 15.61 -42.89 6.75
C GLU A 633 14.22 -43.53 6.54
N PRO A 634 13.97 -44.17 5.38
CA PRO A 634 12.67 -44.73 5.09
C PRO A 634 12.47 -46.01 5.91
N SER A 635 11.86 -45.90 7.08
CA SER A 635 11.33 -47.07 7.78
C SER A 635 9.89 -46.84 8.21
N ALA A 636 9.02 -47.62 7.55
CA ALA A 636 7.69 -48.05 7.96
C ALA A 636 6.59 -46.98 8.02
N ALA A 637 5.71 -47.05 7.03
CA ALA A 637 4.31 -46.71 7.18
C ALA A 637 3.71 -47.48 8.36
N SER A 638 3.18 -46.77 9.34
CA SER A 638 2.16 -47.29 10.24
C SER A 638 1.05 -46.25 10.35
N SER A 639 -0.12 -46.66 9.84
CA SER A 639 -1.43 -46.15 10.18
C SER A 639 -1.56 -45.93 11.68
N ASP A 640 -1.90 -44.71 12.10
CA ASP A 640 -2.85 -44.44 13.19
C ASP A 640 -2.97 -42.92 13.36
N ALA A 641 -3.95 -42.34 12.68
CA ALA A 641 -4.35 -40.94 12.82
C ALA A 641 -5.62 -40.88 13.68
N SER A 642 -5.47 -40.78 15.00
CA SER A 642 -6.55 -40.40 15.90
C SER A 642 -6.04 -40.04 17.30
N THR A 643 -5.52 -38.83 17.50
CA THR A 643 -5.67 -38.08 18.77
C THR A 643 -5.34 -36.58 18.53
N PRO A 644 -6.17 -35.63 18.99
CA PRO A 644 -5.83 -34.22 18.97
C PRO A 644 -5.04 -33.88 20.25
N SER A 645 -3.72 -33.87 20.18
CA SER A 645 -2.89 -33.42 21.32
C SER A 645 -2.77 -31.90 21.33
N SER A 646 -3.32 -31.30 22.38
CA SER A 646 -3.11 -29.90 22.78
C SER A 646 -1.64 -29.67 23.18
N SER A 647 -0.81 -29.26 22.24
CA SER A 647 0.55 -28.76 22.48
C SER A 647 0.69 -27.34 21.93
N PRO A 648 1.45 -26.44 22.58
CA PRO A 648 1.59 -25.05 22.15
C PRO A 648 2.21 -24.99 20.75
N PRO A 649 1.76 -24.07 19.88
CA PRO A 649 2.12 -24.11 18.46
C PRO A 649 3.57 -23.63 18.25
N ALA A 650 4.43 -24.59 17.91
CA ALA A 650 5.33 -24.55 16.75
C ALA A 650 6.13 -23.24 16.50
N LEU A 651 7.07 -22.92 17.39
CA LEU A 651 8.33 -22.26 16.99
C LEU A 651 9.20 -23.34 16.34
N LEU A 652 9.39 -23.27 15.03
CA LEU A 652 10.16 -24.26 14.29
C LEU A 652 11.47 -23.70 13.75
N ASN A 653 12.43 -24.61 13.55
CA ASN A 653 13.85 -24.31 13.50
C ASN A 653 14.19 -23.13 12.56
N PRO A 654 14.87 -22.08 13.06
CA PRO A 654 15.36 -21.00 12.21
C PRO A 654 16.33 -21.56 11.16
N SER A 655 16.18 -21.12 9.91
CA SER A 655 17.02 -21.54 8.78
C SER A 655 17.83 -20.33 8.28
N PRO A 656 18.95 -19.99 8.95
CA PRO A 656 19.71 -18.78 8.63
C PRO A 656 20.38 -18.86 7.24
N GLU A 657 20.70 -20.06 6.73
CA GLU A 657 21.23 -20.23 5.37
C GLU A 657 20.23 -19.81 4.28
N ASN A 658 18.95 -20.19 4.44
CA ASN A 658 17.89 -19.77 3.52
C ASN A 658 17.66 -18.25 3.59
N ALA A 659 17.78 -17.66 4.78
CA ALA A 659 17.69 -16.21 4.95
C ALA A 659 18.84 -15.50 4.22
N ALA A 660 20.08 -16.00 4.33
CA ALA A 660 21.23 -15.48 3.61
C ALA A 660 21.00 -15.52 2.09
N ALA A 661 20.47 -16.62 1.57
CA ALA A 661 20.16 -16.76 0.14
C ALA A 661 19.10 -15.73 -0.32
N CYS A 662 18.05 -15.48 0.48
CA CYS A 662 17.05 -14.45 0.19
C CYS A 662 17.67 -13.04 0.15
N TYR A 663 18.48 -12.68 1.15
CA TYR A 663 19.11 -11.37 1.16
C TYR A 663 20.17 -11.21 0.07
N GLN A 664 20.91 -12.27 -0.27
CA GLN A 664 21.87 -12.28 -1.37
C GLN A 664 21.16 -12.06 -2.71
N ALA A 665 20.04 -12.75 -2.95
CA ALA A 665 19.22 -12.54 -4.15
C ALA A 665 18.63 -11.10 -4.20
N ALA A 666 18.25 -10.53 -3.05
CA ALA A 666 17.82 -9.13 -2.98
C ALA A 666 19.00 -8.16 -3.25
N TYR A 667 20.19 -8.49 -2.76
CA TYR A 667 21.42 -7.73 -2.97
C TYR A 667 21.83 -7.64 -4.44
N GLU A 668 21.67 -8.72 -5.22
CA GLU A 668 21.98 -8.73 -6.67
C GLU A 668 21.27 -7.63 -7.47
N SER A 669 20.11 -7.17 -6.97
CA SER A 669 19.38 -6.04 -7.58
C SER A 669 20.04 -4.67 -7.38
N MET A 670 20.98 -4.56 -6.42
CA MET A 670 21.69 -3.33 -6.02
C MET A 670 20.77 -2.15 -5.66
N ARG A 671 19.52 -2.43 -5.27
CA ARG A 671 18.50 -1.42 -4.96
C ARG A 671 18.08 -1.37 -3.49
N SER A 672 18.41 -2.39 -2.69
CA SER A 672 17.99 -2.49 -1.30
C SER A 672 19.14 -2.29 -0.32
N ALA A 673 19.16 -1.14 0.36
CA ALA A 673 20.06 -0.89 1.48
C ALA A 673 19.77 -1.81 2.67
N GLN A 674 18.50 -2.17 2.91
CA GLN A 674 18.11 -3.07 3.99
C GLN A 674 18.69 -4.49 3.79
N ALA A 675 18.64 -5.02 2.57
CA ALA A 675 19.23 -6.33 2.27
C ALA A 675 20.75 -6.35 2.50
N MET A 676 21.43 -5.28 2.08
CA MET A 676 22.88 -5.12 2.28
C MET A 676 23.22 -5.02 3.77
N TRP A 677 22.45 -4.24 4.54
CA TRP A 677 22.62 -4.14 5.98
C TRP A 677 22.39 -5.48 6.68
N ASN A 678 21.33 -6.22 6.31
CA ASN A 678 21.03 -7.54 6.86
C ASN A 678 22.18 -8.54 6.58
N LEU A 679 22.73 -8.57 5.35
CA LEU A 679 23.90 -9.40 5.02
C LEU A 679 25.14 -8.99 5.83
N GLY A 680 25.38 -7.68 5.98
CA GLY A 680 26.46 -7.17 6.83
C GLY A 680 26.34 -7.65 8.27
N TRP A 681 25.12 -7.64 8.82
CA TRP A 681 24.84 -8.17 10.15
C TRP A 681 25.04 -9.69 10.26
N MET A 682 24.69 -10.45 9.22
CA MET A 682 24.91 -11.90 9.18
C MET A 682 26.40 -12.25 9.18
N HIS A 683 27.21 -11.55 8.38
CA HIS A 683 28.68 -11.69 8.39
C HIS A 683 29.33 -11.19 9.68
N GLU A 684 28.77 -10.16 10.33
CA GLU A 684 29.25 -9.70 11.64
C GLU A 684 29.01 -10.76 12.73
N THR A 685 27.86 -11.43 12.70
CA THR A 685 27.45 -12.39 13.73
C THR A 685 27.86 -13.83 13.44
N GLY A 686 28.18 -14.16 12.19
CA GLY A 686 28.43 -15.54 11.76
C GLY A 686 27.16 -16.40 11.71
N THR A 687 25.98 -15.79 11.53
CA THR A 687 24.70 -16.51 11.49
C THR A 687 24.36 -16.92 10.06
N GLY A 688 24.37 -18.22 9.75
CA GLY A 688 24.07 -18.76 8.41
C GLY A 688 25.12 -18.51 7.33
N VAL A 689 26.13 -17.68 7.62
CA VAL A 689 27.28 -17.41 6.76
C VAL A 689 28.54 -17.35 7.62
N GLU A 690 29.70 -17.58 7.02
CA GLU A 690 30.99 -17.44 7.70
C GLU A 690 31.19 -16.01 8.25
N GLN A 691 31.68 -15.95 9.49
CA GLN A 691 31.92 -14.70 10.18
C GLN A 691 33.13 -13.97 9.58
N ASP A 692 32.91 -12.78 9.02
CA ASP A 692 33.95 -11.96 8.40
C ASP A 692 33.64 -10.47 8.63
N TYR A 693 34.44 -9.81 9.47
CA TYR A 693 34.25 -8.40 9.77
C TYR A 693 34.60 -7.46 8.61
N HIS A 694 35.51 -7.84 7.71
CA HIS A 694 35.82 -7.02 6.54
C HIS A 694 34.67 -7.01 5.55
N LEU A 695 34.11 -8.20 5.31
CA LEU A 695 32.95 -8.33 4.44
C LEU A 695 31.71 -7.66 5.04
N ALA A 696 31.50 -7.78 6.36
CA ALA A 696 30.47 -7.04 7.07
C ALA A 696 30.60 -5.52 6.90
N LYS A 697 31.81 -4.97 7.08
CA LYS A 697 32.10 -3.55 6.85
C LYS A 697 31.77 -3.14 5.42
N ARG A 698 32.21 -3.92 4.43
CA ARG A 698 31.94 -3.64 3.00
C ARG A 698 30.44 -3.57 2.70
N TYR A 699 29.65 -4.48 3.27
CA TYR A 699 28.19 -4.47 3.09
C TYR A 699 27.54 -3.26 3.75
N TYR A 700 28.00 -2.85 4.93
CA TYR A 700 27.54 -1.62 5.57
C TYR A 700 27.91 -0.39 4.75
N ASP A 701 29.15 -0.27 4.26
CA ASP A 701 29.58 0.84 3.42
C ASP A 701 28.73 0.91 2.12
N LEU A 702 28.46 -0.24 1.49
CA LEU A 702 27.61 -0.32 0.30
C LEU A 702 26.14 0.06 0.58
N ALA A 703 25.61 -0.30 1.74
CA ALA A 703 24.26 0.10 2.15
C ALA A 703 24.13 1.63 2.22
N LEU A 704 25.18 2.32 2.70
CA LEU A 704 25.24 3.79 2.78
C LEU A 704 25.41 4.45 1.41
N GLU A 705 26.18 3.85 0.50
CA GLU A 705 26.27 4.31 -0.89
C GLU A 705 24.91 4.20 -1.62
N THR A 706 24.17 3.13 -1.34
CA THR A 706 22.87 2.86 -1.96
C THR A 706 21.76 3.77 -1.42
N ASN A 707 21.76 4.05 -0.11
CA ASN A 707 20.80 4.94 0.51
C ASN A 707 21.46 5.90 1.51
N LYS A 708 21.44 7.19 1.18
CA LYS A 708 21.95 8.27 2.05
C LYS A 708 21.15 8.42 3.34
N GLU A 709 19.85 8.09 3.33
CA GLU A 709 18.99 8.18 4.52
C GLU A 709 19.40 7.15 5.59
N ALA A 710 20.08 6.06 5.18
CA ALA A 710 20.60 5.04 6.07
C ALA A 710 21.91 5.47 6.79
N TYR A 711 22.36 6.72 6.65
CA TYR A 711 23.62 7.20 7.23
C TYR A 711 23.73 6.93 8.74
N LEU A 712 22.74 7.35 9.54
CA LEU A 712 22.76 7.16 10.99
C LEU A 712 22.77 5.68 11.43
N PRO A 713 21.84 4.82 10.98
CA PRO A 713 21.84 3.42 11.41
C PRO A 713 23.09 2.65 10.93
N VAL A 714 23.59 2.93 9.72
CA VAL A 714 24.80 2.29 9.20
C VAL A 714 26.04 2.74 9.96
N THR A 715 26.21 4.04 10.24
CA THR A 715 27.36 4.55 11.00
C THR A 715 27.39 3.99 12.43
N LEU A 716 26.25 3.87 13.09
CA LEU A 716 26.14 3.18 14.39
C LEU A 716 26.53 1.70 14.30
N SER A 717 26.12 1.02 13.23
CA SER A 717 26.47 -0.39 12.97
C SER A 717 27.97 -0.55 12.70
N LEU A 718 28.59 0.36 11.96
CA LEU A 718 30.04 0.42 11.74
C LEU A 718 30.81 0.70 13.04
N TYR A 719 30.31 1.60 13.89
CA TYR A 719 30.91 1.86 15.20
C TYR A 719 30.84 0.63 16.10
N LYS A 720 29.68 -0.03 16.15
CA LYS A 720 29.49 -1.31 16.85
C LYS A 720 30.43 -2.40 16.33
N LEU A 721 30.58 -2.52 15.01
CA LEU A 721 31.48 -3.48 14.37
C LEU A 721 32.94 -3.22 14.75
N ARG A 722 33.38 -1.95 14.75
CA ARG A 722 34.73 -1.56 15.20
C ARG A 722 34.97 -1.89 16.66
N LEU A 723 33.99 -1.63 17.54
CA LEU A 723 34.09 -2.01 18.96
C LEU A 723 34.20 -3.54 19.13
N ARG A 724 33.43 -4.32 18.37
CA ARG A 724 33.52 -5.78 18.37
C ARG A 724 34.86 -6.29 17.85
N SER A 725 35.38 -5.68 16.79
CA SER A 725 36.72 -6.00 16.27
C SER A 725 37.80 -5.70 17.31
N TRP A 726 37.78 -4.51 17.93
CA TRP A 726 38.72 -4.13 18.98
C TRP A 726 38.68 -5.09 20.17
N TRP A 727 37.46 -5.49 20.60
CA TRP A 727 37.30 -6.49 21.66
C TRP A 727 37.83 -7.86 21.25
N ASN A 728 37.59 -8.29 20.01
CA ASN A 728 38.11 -9.53 19.46
C ASN A 728 39.66 -9.55 19.45
N ASP A 729 40.29 -8.43 19.10
CA ASP A 729 41.75 -8.29 19.10
C ASP A 729 42.34 -8.38 20.51
N ILE A 730 41.67 -7.75 21.50
CA ILE A 730 42.08 -7.80 22.92
C ILE A 730 41.85 -9.18 23.54
N SER A 731 40.74 -9.83 23.20
CA SER A 731 40.39 -11.15 23.73
C SER A 731 41.09 -12.30 23.00
N HIS A 732 41.94 -12.01 22.00
CA HIS A 732 42.57 -12.99 21.11
C HIS A 732 41.55 -13.95 20.48
N GLY A 733 40.42 -13.42 20.02
CA GLY A 733 39.39 -14.20 19.35
C GLY A 733 39.86 -14.74 17.99
N GLY A 734 39.24 -15.85 17.55
CA GLY A 734 39.64 -16.58 16.34
C GLY A 734 39.22 -15.94 15.01
N VAL A 735 38.53 -14.79 15.04
CA VAL A 735 38.06 -14.07 13.85
C VAL A 735 39.09 -13.04 13.43
N ARG A 736 39.28 -12.81 12.13
CA ARG A 736 40.13 -11.73 11.64
C ARG A 736 39.51 -10.38 12.02
N GLY A 737 40.17 -9.64 12.90
CA GLY A 737 39.81 -8.26 13.19
C GLY A 737 39.86 -7.41 11.92
N ILE A 738 39.05 -6.34 11.88
CA ILE A 738 39.27 -5.23 10.97
C ILE A 738 40.57 -4.59 11.45
N GLY A 739 41.69 -5.04 10.89
CA GLY A 739 42.97 -4.33 11.05
C GLY A 739 42.71 -2.86 10.75
N SER A 740 43.39 -1.95 11.46
CA SER A 740 43.33 -0.55 11.06
C SER A 740 43.65 -0.49 9.58
N ASP A 741 42.76 0.10 8.77
CA ASP A 741 43.11 0.54 7.43
C ASP A 741 44.10 1.71 7.58
N ASP A 742 45.27 1.42 8.16
CA ASP A 742 46.44 2.26 8.14
C ASP A 742 47.17 1.91 6.84
N ALA A 743 46.66 2.42 5.71
CA ALA A 743 47.60 3.14 4.88
C ALA A 743 48.24 4.15 5.85
N PRO A 744 49.56 4.12 6.11
CA PRO A 744 50.13 4.88 7.21
C PRO A 744 49.78 6.35 6.99
N LYS A 745 48.74 6.82 7.67
CA LYS A 745 48.44 8.24 7.72
C LYS A 745 49.60 8.79 8.50
N ARG A 746 50.58 9.37 7.79
CA ARG A 746 51.62 10.20 8.39
C ARG A 746 50.91 11.05 9.42
N LYS A 747 51.25 10.88 10.71
CA LYS A 747 50.67 11.67 11.79
C LYS A 747 51.04 13.13 11.49
N LEU A 748 50.13 13.85 10.87
CA LEU A 748 50.28 15.27 10.58
C LEU A 748 50.36 15.96 11.94
N SER A 749 51.45 16.69 12.15
CA SER A 749 51.61 17.55 13.32
C SER A 749 50.45 18.55 13.39
N PHE A 750 50.00 18.94 14.59
CA PHE A 750 48.95 19.96 14.77
C PHE A 750 49.27 21.24 13.98
N TRP A 751 50.54 21.61 13.88
CA TRP A 751 50.98 22.77 13.09
C TRP A 751 50.99 22.52 11.58
N GLU A 752 51.14 21.28 11.15
CA GLU A 752 51.02 20.87 9.75
C GLU A 752 49.54 20.78 9.32
N PHE A 753 48.65 20.42 10.26
CA PHE A 753 47.19 20.52 10.11
C PHE A 753 46.74 21.99 10.03
N VAL A 754 47.18 22.86 10.94
CA VAL A 754 46.84 24.30 10.92
C VAL A 754 47.40 24.98 9.67
N ALA A 755 48.62 24.65 9.25
CA ALA A 755 49.20 25.18 8.01
C ALA A 755 48.44 24.73 6.76
N ARG A 756 47.97 23.46 6.73
CA ARG A 756 47.12 22.96 5.64
C ARG A 756 45.69 23.47 5.71
N PHE A 757 45.15 23.70 6.90
CA PHE A 757 43.82 24.29 7.09
C PHE A 757 43.79 25.73 6.57
N LEU A 758 44.85 26.50 6.85
CA LEU A 758 45.01 27.85 6.31
C LEU A 758 45.36 27.87 4.81
N ALA A 759 46.03 26.84 4.29
CA ALA A 759 46.30 26.69 2.86
C ALA A 759 45.07 26.20 2.08
N ALA A 760 44.23 25.33 2.66
CA ALA A 760 43.01 24.78 2.06
C ALA A 760 41.90 25.83 1.96
N ASN A 761 41.82 26.77 2.89
CA ASN A 761 40.96 27.95 2.72
C ASN A 761 41.39 28.82 1.53
N ARG A 762 42.67 28.80 1.16
CA ARG A 762 43.18 29.55 0.00
C ARG A 762 43.02 28.79 -1.32
N GLU A 763 43.03 27.45 -1.29
CA GLU A 763 42.70 26.60 -2.44
C GLU A 763 41.17 26.49 -2.69
N MET A 764 40.33 26.66 -1.67
CA MET A 764 38.87 26.71 -1.86
C MET A 764 38.38 28.00 -2.53
N GLU A 765 39.16 29.09 -2.52
CA GLU A 765 38.85 30.29 -3.31
C GLU A 765 39.26 30.17 -4.78
N GLU A 766 40.26 29.35 -5.13
CA GLU A 766 40.72 29.16 -6.52
C GLU A 766 40.13 27.90 -7.21
N GLY A 767 39.64 26.91 -6.45
CA GLY A 767 39.08 25.66 -6.99
C GLY A 767 37.62 25.75 -7.46
N GLN A 768 36.94 26.87 -7.24
CA GLN A 768 35.51 27.01 -7.50
C GLN A 768 35.17 27.50 -8.93
N GLU A 769 36.19 27.84 -9.75
CA GLU A 769 36.01 28.22 -11.16
C GLU A 769 36.25 27.08 -12.18
N GLY A 770 36.67 25.87 -11.76
CA GLY A 770 37.19 24.86 -12.70
C GLY A 770 36.36 23.58 -12.93
N VAL A 771 35.32 23.30 -12.13
CA VAL A 771 34.65 21.97 -12.14
C VAL A 771 33.15 22.03 -12.45
N GLY A 772 32.57 23.24 -12.51
CA GLY A 772 31.16 23.42 -12.87
C GLY A 772 30.85 23.08 -14.34
N GLU A 773 31.84 23.17 -15.24
CA GLU A 773 31.60 23.06 -16.69
C GLU A 773 31.67 21.63 -17.23
N ALA A 774 32.19 20.66 -16.46
CA ALA A 774 32.32 19.26 -16.89
C ALA A 774 31.21 18.32 -16.38
N ALA A 775 30.47 18.70 -15.34
CA ALA A 775 29.38 17.89 -14.79
C ALA A 775 28.02 18.15 -15.48
N ASP A 776 27.81 19.34 -16.03
CA ASP A 776 26.58 19.69 -16.75
C ASP A 776 26.48 19.04 -18.15
N LEU A 777 27.60 18.57 -18.71
CA LEU A 777 27.63 17.89 -20.02
C LEU A 777 27.37 16.37 -19.95
N ALA A 778 27.38 15.75 -18.77
CA ALA A 778 27.21 14.31 -18.61
C ALA A 778 25.79 13.88 -18.15
N ALA A 779 24.93 14.84 -17.78
CA ALA A 779 23.60 14.58 -17.22
C ALA A 779 22.44 14.64 -18.24
N HIS A 780 22.74 14.80 -19.54
CA HIS A 780 21.73 14.77 -20.62
C HIS A 780 21.94 13.59 -21.56
N GLY A 781 21.38 12.44 -21.18
CA GLY A 781 21.42 11.20 -21.96
C GLY A 781 20.27 10.22 -21.64
N GLY A 782 19.02 10.60 -21.99
CA GLY A 782 17.84 9.73 -22.24
C GLY A 782 17.09 9.19 -21.00
N ALA A 783 15.75 9.13 -20.92
CA ALA A 783 14.59 9.48 -21.75
C ALA A 783 13.34 9.37 -20.82
N GLY A 784 12.18 10.01 -20.98
CA GLY A 784 11.70 11.04 -21.89
C GLY A 784 10.44 11.68 -21.28
N LEU A 785 10.34 12.99 -21.44
CA LEU A 785 9.15 13.79 -21.17
C LEU A 785 9.04 14.79 -22.33
N ASP A 786 7.93 14.72 -23.04
CA ASP A 786 7.38 15.59 -24.08
C ASP A 786 8.18 16.86 -24.43
N ASP A 787 8.81 16.86 -25.61
CA ASP A 787 9.42 18.02 -26.25
C ASP A 787 8.34 18.92 -26.87
N ASP A 788 8.10 20.11 -26.28
CA ASP A 788 7.59 21.33 -26.97
C ASP A 788 7.55 22.53 -26.00
N GLU A 789 8.63 22.76 -25.25
CA GLU A 789 8.74 23.95 -24.38
C GLU A 789 10.20 24.38 -24.09
N PHE A 790 11.07 24.44 -25.12
CA PHE A 790 12.48 24.86 -24.93
C PHE A 790 13.00 26.03 -25.79
N GLU A 791 12.20 26.67 -26.65
CA GLU A 791 12.72 27.79 -27.47
C GLU A 791 12.52 29.22 -26.91
N ASP A 792 11.71 29.42 -25.86
CA ASP A 792 11.45 30.79 -25.34
C ASP A 792 12.25 31.19 -24.08
N ARG A 793 13.09 30.32 -23.51
CA ARG A 793 13.87 30.65 -22.29
C ARG A 793 15.28 31.18 -22.53
N ALA A 794 15.85 30.96 -23.71
CA ALA A 794 17.23 31.38 -24.01
C ALA A 794 17.36 32.89 -24.28
N GLY A 795 16.32 33.54 -24.85
CA GLY A 795 16.38 34.94 -25.29
C GLY A 795 16.14 36.00 -24.20
N GLU A 796 15.70 35.59 -23.00
CA GLU A 796 15.34 36.51 -21.90
C GLU A 796 16.38 36.50 -20.76
N GLN A 797 17.16 35.42 -20.62
CA GLN A 797 18.28 35.34 -19.68
C GLN A 797 19.49 36.16 -20.15
N GLN A 798 19.80 36.19 -21.45
CA GLN A 798 20.90 36.99 -22.01
C GLN A 798 20.70 38.50 -21.86
N ARG A 799 19.45 39.00 -21.94
CA ARG A 799 19.14 40.42 -21.72
C ARG A 799 19.22 40.84 -20.25
N ARG A 800 19.01 39.91 -19.31
CA ARG A 800 19.14 40.17 -17.86
C ARG A 800 20.59 40.16 -17.37
N GLN A 801 21.47 39.38 -17.99
CA GLN A 801 22.90 39.40 -17.67
C GLN A 801 23.58 40.68 -18.19
N GLN A 802 23.27 41.13 -19.41
CA GLN A 802 23.86 42.36 -19.97
C GLN A 802 23.43 43.65 -19.26
N ALA A 803 22.32 43.63 -18.52
CA ALA A 803 21.86 44.77 -17.72
C ALA A 803 22.51 44.85 -16.32
N ARG A 804 23.17 43.78 -15.84
CA ARG A 804 23.80 43.72 -14.52
C ARG A 804 25.26 44.21 -14.51
N GLU A 805 25.94 44.25 -15.65
CA GLU A 805 27.37 44.60 -15.73
C GLU A 805 27.65 46.10 -15.91
N ARG A 806 26.65 46.98 -15.83
CA ARG A 806 26.79 48.39 -16.26
C ARG A 806 26.43 49.48 -15.25
N GLY A 807 26.53 49.24 -13.94
CA GLY A 807 26.29 50.30 -12.97
C GLY A 807 26.91 50.06 -11.60
N TYR A 808 28.09 50.64 -11.37
CA TYR A 808 28.61 50.97 -10.05
C TYR A 808 28.85 52.48 -10.03
N GLU A 809 28.21 53.22 -9.11
CA GLU A 809 28.81 54.25 -8.25
C GLU A 809 27.76 54.93 -7.34
N GLU A 810 28.08 54.90 -6.04
CA GLU A 810 27.78 55.84 -4.92
C GLU A 810 26.36 56.32 -4.54
N GLY A 811 26.08 56.27 -3.22
CA GLY A 811 25.15 57.18 -2.55
C GLY A 811 24.46 56.61 -1.30
N ASP A 812 24.83 57.15 -0.13
CA ASP A 812 24.51 56.74 1.25
C ASP A 812 23.05 56.87 1.75
N ASP A 813 22.82 56.17 2.88
CA ASP A 813 21.99 56.49 4.06
C ASP A 813 20.54 55.97 4.24
N ALA A 814 20.45 55.11 5.28
CA ALA A 814 19.48 55.09 6.40
C ALA A 814 18.20 54.21 6.36
N ALA A 815 18.37 53.03 6.98
CA ALA A 815 17.59 52.48 8.11
C ALA A 815 16.11 52.08 7.96
N ALA A 816 15.86 50.76 7.96
CA ALA A 816 15.25 49.97 9.05
C ALA A 816 14.43 48.79 8.52
N GLY A 817 14.80 47.55 8.87
CA GLY A 817 13.96 46.36 8.62
C GLY A 817 14.68 45.01 8.68
N GLY A 818 14.70 44.41 9.88
CA GLY A 818 15.22 43.10 10.30
C GLY A 818 15.48 41.99 9.26
N GLU A 819 16.73 41.51 9.28
CA GLU A 819 17.17 40.21 8.78
C GLU A 819 17.23 39.19 9.93
N TYR A 820 16.62 38.01 9.72
CA TYR A 820 16.86 36.81 10.52
C TYR A 820 17.83 35.91 9.75
N LEU A 821 19.01 35.71 10.32
CA LEU A 821 19.99 34.67 9.99
C LEU A 821 19.48 33.32 10.54
N ALA A 822 19.52 32.26 9.72
CA ALA A 822 19.36 30.89 10.19
C ALA A 822 20.72 30.19 10.10
N ASN A 823 21.29 29.96 11.30
CA ASN A 823 22.61 29.42 11.58
C ASN A 823 22.79 27.94 11.22
N GLU A 824 24.02 27.63 10.79
CA GLU A 824 24.70 26.33 10.89
C GLU A 824 25.16 26.04 12.34
N GLU A 825 24.22 25.95 13.30
CA GLU A 825 24.53 25.58 14.69
C GLU A 825 23.59 24.46 15.15
N MET A 826 23.92 23.18 14.87
CA MET A 826 23.26 22.04 15.53
C MET A 826 24.22 20.94 16.02
N ASP A 827 25.54 21.11 15.90
CA ASP A 827 26.49 20.05 16.25
C ASP A 827 27.11 20.13 17.67
N GLU A 828 26.99 21.25 18.40
CA GLU A 828 27.51 21.34 19.78
C GLU A 828 26.45 21.12 20.88
N GLY A 829 25.18 21.47 20.64
CA GLY A 829 24.15 21.47 21.68
C GLY A 829 23.72 20.06 22.17
N ILE A 830 23.70 19.05 21.29
CA ILE A 830 23.23 17.70 21.65
C ILE A 830 24.28 16.95 22.47
N LEU A 831 25.56 17.08 22.10
CA LEU A 831 26.67 16.47 22.83
C LEU A 831 26.86 17.13 24.21
N GLU A 832 26.73 18.46 24.31
CA GLU A 832 26.72 19.15 25.61
C GLU A 832 25.55 18.70 26.48
N SER A 833 24.34 18.61 25.91
CA SER A 833 23.14 18.15 26.63
C SER A 833 23.30 16.73 27.19
N LEU A 834 23.84 15.80 26.40
CA LEU A 834 24.10 14.42 26.85
C LEU A 834 25.18 14.35 27.93
N SER A 835 26.21 15.19 27.84
CA SER A 835 27.27 15.28 28.86
C SER A 835 26.76 15.85 30.19
N ILE A 836 25.87 16.84 30.15
CA ILE A 836 25.23 17.44 31.33
C ILE A 836 24.31 16.42 32.02
N ILE A 837 23.55 15.62 31.27
CA ILE A 837 22.69 14.57 31.84
C ILE A 837 23.53 13.50 32.54
N LEU A 838 24.65 13.10 31.93
CA LEU A 838 25.57 12.11 32.52
C LEU A 838 26.24 12.64 33.80
N LEU A 839 26.65 13.91 33.82
CA LEU A 839 27.20 14.57 35.01
C LEU A 839 26.15 14.79 36.11
N ALA A 840 24.92 15.14 35.76
CA ALA A 840 23.81 15.28 36.71
C ALA A 840 23.43 13.94 37.34
N GLY A 841 23.45 12.84 36.58
CA GLY A 841 23.26 11.48 37.08
C GLY A 841 24.35 11.07 38.09
N LEU A 842 25.62 11.38 37.80
CA LEU A 842 26.74 11.14 38.72
C LEU A 842 26.61 11.97 40.01
N LEU A 843 26.22 13.24 39.91
CA LEU A 843 25.98 14.11 41.06
C LEU A 843 24.81 13.61 41.93
N ALA A 844 23.71 13.19 41.31
CA ALA A 844 22.57 12.60 42.02
C ALA A 844 22.97 11.31 42.75
N GLY A 845 23.79 10.45 42.13
CA GLY A 845 24.36 9.26 42.76
C GLY A 845 25.25 9.58 43.97
N LEU A 846 26.09 10.61 43.87
CA LEU A 846 26.95 11.06 44.97
C LEU A 846 26.17 11.69 46.12
N VAL A 847 25.11 12.47 45.82
CA VAL A 847 24.22 13.05 46.83
C VAL A 847 23.44 11.96 47.55
N TRP A 848 22.90 10.99 46.80
CA TRP A 848 22.22 9.82 47.37
C TRP A 848 23.16 9.03 48.29
N TRP A 849 24.40 8.77 47.84
CA TRP A 849 25.41 8.07 48.64
C TRP A 849 25.80 8.83 49.92
N ARG A 850 25.90 10.17 49.85
CA ARG A 850 26.14 11.03 51.02
C ARG A 850 24.96 10.99 51.99
N GLN A 851 23.73 11.04 51.49
CA GLN A 851 22.52 11.02 52.29
C GLN A 851 22.34 9.68 53.03
N GLN A 852 22.77 8.58 52.41
CA GLN A 852 22.74 7.25 53.02
C GLN A 852 23.78 7.06 54.13
N ARG A 853 24.95 7.73 54.04
CA ARG A 853 25.90 7.80 55.16
C ARG A 853 25.40 8.62 56.34
N VAL A 854 24.68 9.71 56.09
CA VAL A 854 24.08 10.55 57.16
C VAL A 854 22.95 9.81 57.88
N GLN A 855 22.16 8.99 57.17
CA GLN A 855 21.15 8.15 57.82
C GLN A 855 21.76 7.05 58.69
N ARG A 856 22.82 6.36 58.23
CA ARG A 856 23.56 5.39 59.07
C ARG A 856 24.13 6.02 60.33
N GLY A 857 24.66 7.25 60.25
CA GLY A 857 25.14 7.98 61.42
C GLY A 857 24.04 8.39 62.42
N ARG A 858 22.79 8.60 61.96
CA ARG A 858 21.64 8.86 62.83
C ARG A 858 21.11 7.60 63.51
N GLU A 859 21.21 6.44 62.87
CA GLU A 859 20.85 5.15 63.47
C GLU A 859 21.83 4.74 64.56
N GLU A 860 23.14 5.02 64.40
CA GLU A 860 24.16 4.78 65.42
C GLU A 860 24.01 5.70 66.66
N GLN A 861 23.55 6.94 66.50
CA GLN A 861 23.26 7.83 67.64
C GLN A 861 21.91 7.52 68.32
N GLY A 862 20.95 6.94 67.60
CA GLY A 862 19.65 6.52 68.14
C GLY A 862 19.69 5.27 69.02
N GLN A 863 20.76 4.46 68.95
CA GLN A 863 20.92 3.25 69.77
C GLN A 863 21.57 3.48 71.15
N VAL A 864 22.08 4.68 71.45
CA VAL A 864 22.76 4.98 72.74
C VAL A 864 21.80 5.60 73.77
N GLN A 865 20.58 5.97 73.41
CA GLN A 865 19.69 6.77 74.27
C GLN A 865 18.32 6.15 74.58
N GLY A 866 18.19 4.83 74.52
CA GLY A 866 16.91 4.16 74.73
C GLY A 866 17.01 2.82 75.44
N GLN A 867 17.36 2.80 76.72
CA GLN A 867 16.92 1.73 77.65
C GLN A 867 16.99 2.17 79.13
N GLY A 868 15.80 2.27 79.76
CA GLY A 868 15.57 2.56 81.19
C GLY A 868 15.04 3.99 81.42
N GLN A 869 13.87 4.26 82.00
CA GLN A 869 12.98 3.45 82.82
C GLN A 869 11.63 4.19 82.99
N VAL A 870 10.63 3.43 83.45
CA VAL A 870 9.18 3.65 83.51
C VAL A 870 8.72 4.51 84.71
N TRP A 871 7.73 5.40 84.47
CA TRP A 871 6.62 5.99 85.30
C TRP A 871 6.65 5.84 86.85
N PRO A 872 6.16 6.83 87.66
CA PRO A 872 4.71 7.13 87.74
C PRO A 872 4.27 8.56 88.16
N ALA A 873 2.94 8.67 88.35
CA ALA A 873 2.07 9.83 88.52
C ALA A 873 2.01 10.40 89.97
N PRO A 874 0.89 11.04 90.35
CA PRO A 874 0.60 12.48 90.41
C PRO A 874 0.79 13.04 91.84
N ASP A 875 0.72 14.37 92.00
CA ASP A 875 0.84 15.15 93.24
C ASP A 875 2.27 15.66 93.54
N ASP A 876 2.62 16.77 92.89
CA ASP A 876 3.73 17.65 93.28
C ASP A 876 3.18 19.10 93.34
N PRO A 877 3.40 19.87 94.43
CA PRO A 877 2.68 21.12 94.70
C PRO A 877 3.24 22.36 93.98
N ASP A 878 4.22 22.22 93.08
CA ASP A 878 4.83 23.35 92.39
C ASP A 878 4.26 23.56 90.98
N PHE A 879 2.94 23.73 90.93
CA PHE A 879 2.24 24.18 89.73
C PHE A 879 1.86 25.65 89.85
N ALA A 880 2.56 26.49 89.07
CA ALA A 880 2.15 27.75 88.42
C ALA A 880 3.23 28.87 88.54
N PRO A 881 3.08 29.99 87.82
CA PRO A 881 3.07 30.12 86.36
C PRO A 881 3.99 31.27 85.91
N TRP A 882 4.48 31.28 84.67
CA TRP A 882 4.98 32.55 84.09
C TRP A 882 4.43 32.82 82.69
N ASN A 883 3.66 33.90 82.68
CA ASN A 883 3.03 34.55 81.54
C ASN A 883 4.06 35.18 80.60
N ALA A 884 3.59 35.40 79.37
CA ALA A 884 4.18 36.18 78.28
C ALA A 884 4.50 37.65 78.67
N PRO A 885 5.16 38.41 77.78
CA PRO A 885 4.36 39.19 76.83
C PRO A 885 4.95 39.30 75.42
N GLY A 886 4.06 39.53 74.44
CA GLY A 886 4.42 39.79 73.06
C GLY A 886 4.74 41.25 72.75
N GLY A 887 4.99 41.53 71.47
CA GLY A 887 4.87 42.88 70.91
C GLY A 887 5.46 43.07 69.51
N VAL A 888 4.56 43.20 68.52
CA VAL A 888 4.53 44.16 67.39
C VAL A 888 5.66 44.04 66.32
N GLY A 889 5.44 44.12 65.01
CA GLY A 889 4.24 44.33 64.18
C GLY A 889 4.68 44.78 62.78
N HIS A 890 4.10 44.18 61.74
CA HIS A 890 3.64 44.77 60.48
C HIS A 890 2.97 43.71 59.61
#